data_AF-A0A2H3IRU0-F1
#
_entry.id   AF-A0A2H3IRU0-F1
#
_cell.length_a   1.000
_cell.length_b   1.000
_cell.length_c   1.000
_cell.angle_alpha   90.00
_cell.angle_beta   90.00
_cell.angle_gamma   90.00
#
_symmetry.space_group_name_H-M   'P 1'
#
loop_
_entity.id
_entity.type
_entity.pdbx_description
1 polymer ?
#
loop_
_entity_poly.entity_id
_entity_poly.type
_entity_poly.pdbx_seq_one_letter_code
_entity_poly.pdbx_strand_id
1 'polypeptide(L)'
;MDYDDDESPVRSPFAGQKRKLREMSSSDEEEEATARPSFGFQPFHRAASRSESPPTMTAGLGGGAARSAWNSTASTPAATMQSRGRGGGLGGGDNKGGSIMGKNSFAARMMAKMGYVEGQGLGEGGRGIVSPIEAQGRPQRIGLGAVKEKSKQAREEEKRQAAARGEVIEDSSDEERQKRQRRKAQQRKVDGRSGVSTPAGPPKTRFRTARELEAEVEGLVVPNVLKSLVDATGREQKVLTSTAGLMTPMEFVNQAEGEALKIARRARHDLEAFVDEWKGLTERKKFIDLEETQVVEEMDTRQVKSEQLTRLVSALESIQIMEPKEALSQRFEEVTSKLELIEVEYRDLIDEYRLSDAAVAAIHPLFREAMEEWEPLKDPTFLVADLTRLLPLLSRKSQQIEDEQVQRHRQSTSSYESLIYSIWLPRVRSVLLNEWDVYEPSPATSLVVAWKDVIPTFVYSNILNQVIVPKLSAAIKEWKPRSSRRHPESSQGSRFPWWLFTWLQYLDERHTNPRHATGLLSDVRRKFRVVLDTWDLRKGLLNGVDLWKEALGSEFDAALHKHLLPRLARHLRENFEVNPQDQDLSAFEDVLKWKDLYKPKVFGLLLVAEFFPKWHNILYIWLTNDPNFEEVAEWFTWWRSQIPADLNEIVMVDEEWTKGLKMMDLASQLGDRAATELPAPEKVPTAAPITAAGLQPEKTVPTKPAKPKAPIKEVAFKDIVEEWCADQGLIILPLREAHPQNGQPLFRITASASGKGGVIAFLQGDVVWVQNRRARDTWEPMGLEDQLVERAEGK
;
A
#
# COMPACT_ATOMS: atom_id res chain seq x y z
N MET A 1 37.38 -23.16 72.68
CA MET A 1 36.78 -24.07 71.67
C MET A 1 37.41 -23.67 70.35
N ASP A 2 38.65 -24.06 70.03
CA ASP A 2 39.45 -25.28 70.32
C ASP A 2 39.01 -26.50 69.47
N TYR A 3 40.00 -27.32 69.07
CA TYR A 3 40.01 -28.36 68.03
C TYR A 3 40.06 -27.77 66.61
N ASP A 4 41.17 -27.83 65.84
CA ASP A 4 42.29 -28.82 65.71
C ASP A 4 41.81 -30.14 65.03
N ASP A 5 42.54 -30.81 64.12
CA ASP A 5 43.83 -30.50 63.44
C ASP A 5 44.01 -31.34 62.13
N ASP A 6 45.10 -31.09 61.38
CA ASP A 6 45.79 -32.01 60.42
C ASP A 6 45.03 -32.58 59.17
N GLU A 7 45.65 -33.15 58.13
CA GLU A 7 47.07 -33.49 57.85
C GLU A 7 47.46 -33.26 56.36
N SER A 8 48.75 -33.36 56.01
CA SER A 8 49.34 -33.29 54.64
C SER A 8 50.26 -34.53 54.42
N PRO A 9 51.40 -34.53 53.67
CA PRO A 9 51.85 -33.83 52.44
C PRO A 9 51.99 -34.85 51.26
N VAL A 10 52.94 -34.94 50.29
CA VAL A 10 54.22 -34.28 49.93
C VAL A 10 54.51 -34.43 48.42
N ARG A 11 54.92 -33.35 47.70
CA ARG A 11 56.15 -33.27 46.84
C ARG A 11 56.20 -32.08 45.85
N SER A 12 57.39 -31.49 45.76
CA SER A 12 57.91 -30.62 44.67
C SER A 12 59.06 -31.41 43.95
N PRO A 13 59.87 -30.91 42.97
CA PRO A 13 60.55 -29.58 42.93
C PRO A 13 60.78 -28.87 41.55
N PHE A 14 60.93 -27.53 41.59
CA PHE A 14 61.82 -26.67 40.75
C PHE A 14 61.58 -26.57 39.21
N ALA A 15 61.94 -25.50 38.47
CA ALA A 15 62.39 -24.12 38.77
C ALA A 15 62.33 -23.17 37.52
N GLY A 16 62.51 -21.85 37.72
CA GLY A 16 62.71 -20.80 36.67
C GLY A 16 61.41 -20.03 36.32
N GLN A 17 61.22 -18.72 36.55
CA GLN A 17 61.99 -17.50 36.16
C GLN A 17 62.09 -17.28 34.64
N LYS A 18 61.78 -16.10 34.06
CA LYS A 18 61.52 -14.74 34.64
C LYS A 18 60.61 -13.88 33.73
N ARG A 19 60.01 -12.82 34.29
CA ARG A 19 59.16 -11.80 33.60
C ARG A 19 60.01 -10.71 32.91
N LYS A 20 59.43 -9.99 31.93
CA LYS A 20 59.03 -8.56 32.10
C LYS A 20 58.27 -7.96 30.89
N LEU A 21 57.36 -7.02 31.20
CA LEU A 21 56.80 -6.03 30.26
C LEU A 21 57.66 -4.76 30.26
N ARG A 22 57.41 -3.83 29.32
CA ARG A 22 57.50 -2.38 29.58
C ARG A 22 56.51 -1.59 28.70
N GLU A 23 56.09 -0.43 29.22
CA GLU A 23 55.10 0.49 28.63
C GLU A 23 55.73 1.62 27.78
N MET A 24 54.85 2.53 27.31
CA MET A 24 55.08 3.79 26.60
C MET A 24 56.00 4.80 27.34
N SER A 25 56.55 5.78 26.61
CA SER A 25 56.48 7.22 26.97
C SER A 25 56.87 8.13 25.79
N SER A 26 56.67 9.44 25.96
CA SER A 26 56.87 10.56 25.01
C SER A 26 58.30 11.13 25.02
N SER A 27 58.48 12.35 24.46
CA SER A 27 59.65 13.27 24.43
C SER A 27 60.71 13.04 23.32
N ASP A 28 61.39 14.05 22.76
CA ASP A 28 61.01 15.45 22.45
C ASP A 28 62.05 16.11 21.49
N GLU A 29 61.78 17.37 21.10
CA GLU A 29 62.74 18.43 20.70
C GLU A 29 63.61 18.35 19.41
N GLU A 30 64.00 19.56 19.00
CA GLU A 30 64.53 20.06 17.72
C GLU A 30 66.06 19.89 17.54
N GLU A 31 66.57 20.00 16.30
CA GLU A 31 67.65 20.97 15.98
C GLU A 31 67.81 21.26 14.47
N GLU A 32 68.56 22.31 14.12
CA GLU A 32 68.62 22.96 12.79
C GLU A 32 69.99 22.81 12.08
N ALA A 33 70.03 22.57 10.76
CA ALA A 33 71.29 22.52 9.99
C ALA A 33 71.18 22.97 8.50
N THR A 34 71.29 24.29 8.30
CA THR A 34 71.81 25.02 7.10
C THR A 34 72.20 24.25 5.81
N ALA A 35 71.58 24.58 4.66
CA ALA A 35 72.28 24.80 3.36
C ALA A 35 71.39 25.34 2.22
N ARG A 36 71.85 26.38 1.52
CA ARG A 36 71.43 26.81 0.16
C ARG A 36 72.58 27.61 -0.49
N PRO A 37 72.67 27.73 -1.84
CA PRO A 37 72.28 26.80 -2.90
C PRO A 37 73.48 26.48 -3.83
N SER A 38 73.30 25.63 -4.85
CA SER A 38 74.19 25.66 -6.03
C SER A 38 73.40 25.41 -7.33
N PHE A 39 73.80 26.09 -8.40
CA PHE A 39 73.23 25.91 -9.73
C PHE A 39 73.97 24.79 -10.48
N GLY A 40 73.26 23.76 -10.91
CA GLY A 40 73.80 22.67 -11.73
C GLY A 40 72.82 22.30 -12.84
N PHE A 41 73.09 22.72 -14.08
CA PHE A 41 72.30 22.35 -15.25
C PHE A 41 72.53 20.85 -15.57
N GLN A 42 71.46 20.06 -15.60
CA GLN A 42 71.48 18.65 -16.03
C GLN A 42 70.45 18.42 -17.15
N PRO A 43 70.78 17.64 -18.19
CA PRO A 43 69.96 17.52 -19.40
C PRO A 43 68.77 16.55 -19.24
N PHE A 44 67.70 16.81 -19.98
CA PHE A 44 66.52 15.95 -20.03
C PHE A 44 66.83 14.56 -20.62
N HIS A 45 66.88 13.54 -19.78
CA HIS A 45 66.86 12.15 -20.22
C HIS A 45 65.41 11.61 -20.26
N ARG A 46 65.10 10.92 -21.37
CA ARG A 46 63.76 10.49 -21.73
C ARG A 46 63.42 9.15 -21.06
N ALA A 47 62.56 9.16 -20.05
CA ALA A 47 62.05 7.92 -19.45
C ALA A 47 61.18 7.14 -20.45
N ALA A 48 61.42 5.84 -20.57
CA ALA A 48 60.68 4.95 -21.47
C ALA A 48 60.18 3.72 -20.69
N SER A 49 58.98 3.82 -20.13
CA SER A 49 58.28 2.72 -19.46
C SER A 49 57.22 2.11 -20.37
N ARG A 50 57.46 0.88 -20.85
CA ARG A 50 56.42 -0.01 -21.36
C ARG A 50 56.09 -1.00 -20.25
N SER A 51 54.85 -1.02 -19.76
CA SER A 51 54.35 -2.08 -18.90
C SER A 51 54.02 -3.33 -19.72
N GLU A 52 54.25 -4.50 -19.13
CA GLU A 52 54.04 -5.80 -19.78
C GLU A 52 52.62 -6.35 -19.58
N SER A 53 52.23 -7.30 -20.43
CA SER A 53 50.88 -7.89 -20.45
C SER A 53 50.70 -9.01 -19.41
N PRO A 54 49.55 -9.09 -18.71
CA PRO A 54 49.18 -10.28 -17.95
C PRO A 54 48.93 -11.51 -18.86
N PRO A 55 49.19 -12.75 -18.38
CA PRO A 55 49.28 -13.94 -19.23
C PRO A 55 47.96 -14.69 -19.46
N THR A 56 47.94 -15.47 -20.54
CA THR A 56 46.90 -16.48 -20.86
C THR A 56 47.12 -17.79 -20.09
N MET A 57 46.06 -18.45 -19.64
CA MET A 57 46.09 -19.75 -18.95
C MET A 57 45.04 -20.72 -19.53
N THR A 58 45.46 -21.90 -19.99
CA THR A 58 44.58 -23.02 -20.40
C THR A 58 45.24 -24.38 -20.18
N ALA A 59 44.50 -25.34 -19.61
CA ALA A 59 44.80 -26.78 -19.45
C ALA A 59 46.08 -27.15 -18.64
N GLY A 60 46.06 -27.73 -17.44
CA GLY A 60 45.08 -28.57 -16.74
C GLY A 60 45.75 -29.87 -16.24
N LEU A 61 45.37 -30.41 -15.07
CA LEU A 61 45.41 -31.85 -14.67
C LEU A 61 45.05 -32.04 -13.16
N GLY A 62 44.19 -33.03 -12.84
CA GLY A 62 43.81 -33.46 -11.47
C GLY A 62 42.88 -32.49 -10.70
N GLY A 63 41.89 -32.89 -9.88
CA GLY A 63 41.41 -34.22 -9.45
C GLY A 63 41.77 -34.53 -7.99
N GLY A 64 40.85 -34.78 -7.04
CA GLY A 64 39.37 -34.79 -7.08
C GLY A 64 38.75 -35.20 -5.72
N ALA A 65 37.42 -35.38 -5.65
CA ALA A 65 36.60 -35.64 -4.44
C ALA A 65 36.51 -34.44 -3.44
N ALA A 66 35.52 -34.24 -2.56
CA ALA A 66 34.25 -34.90 -2.13
C ALA A 66 33.34 -33.80 -1.48
N ARG A 67 32.03 -33.91 -1.16
CA ARG A 67 30.87 -34.82 -1.38
C ARG A 67 29.59 -33.97 -1.08
N SER A 68 28.53 -33.94 -1.89
CA SER A 68 27.23 -34.65 -1.73
C SER A 68 26.70 -34.86 -0.29
N ALA A 69 25.41 -34.75 0.05
CA ALA A 69 24.16 -34.23 -0.58
C ALA A 69 23.07 -34.16 0.55
N TRP A 70 21.78 -33.85 0.34
CA TRP A 70 20.73 -34.81 -0.06
C TRP A 70 19.36 -34.11 -0.26
N ASN A 71 18.71 -34.38 -1.41
CA ASN A 71 17.26 -34.67 -1.63
C ASN A 71 16.16 -33.61 -1.26
N SER A 72 14.97 -33.59 -1.87
CA SER A 72 14.34 -34.52 -2.84
C SER A 72 13.43 -33.83 -3.89
N THR A 73 13.53 -34.28 -5.16
CA THR A 73 12.46 -34.71 -6.12
C THR A 73 11.01 -34.17 -6.02
N ALA A 74 10.23 -33.98 -7.11
CA ALA A 74 10.38 -34.02 -8.59
C ALA A 74 9.00 -33.56 -9.21
N SER A 75 8.55 -33.72 -10.47
CA SER A 75 8.99 -34.48 -11.66
C SER A 75 8.35 -33.98 -12.98
N THR A 76 9.13 -33.89 -14.09
CA THR A 76 8.85 -34.32 -15.51
C THR A 76 7.54 -34.02 -16.28
N PRO A 77 7.52 -34.13 -17.65
CA PRO A 77 8.59 -34.44 -18.61
C PRO A 77 8.79 -33.37 -19.74
N ALA A 78 9.68 -33.63 -20.69
CA ALA A 78 10.02 -32.76 -21.82
C ALA A 78 9.91 -33.49 -23.19
N ALA A 79 10.06 -32.74 -24.29
CA ALA A 79 10.21 -33.26 -25.66
C ALA A 79 11.29 -32.47 -26.44
N THR A 80 11.86 -33.10 -27.47
CA THR A 80 13.20 -32.74 -28.01
C THR A 80 13.17 -32.33 -29.47
N MET A 81 14.03 -31.38 -29.89
CA MET A 81 14.65 -31.46 -31.22
C MET A 81 16.05 -30.84 -31.27
N GLN A 82 16.84 -31.25 -32.27
CA GLN A 82 18.31 -31.06 -32.32
C GLN A 82 18.70 -30.00 -33.35
N SER A 83 19.78 -29.24 -33.05
CA SER A 83 20.43 -28.34 -34.00
C SER A 83 21.52 -29.05 -34.81
N ARG A 84 21.75 -28.62 -36.06
CA ARG A 84 22.66 -29.26 -37.02
C ARG A 84 23.28 -28.21 -37.96
N GLY A 85 24.56 -28.40 -38.29
CA GLY A 85 25.18 -27.76 -39.46
C GLY A 85 26.13 -26.58 -39.16
N ARG A 86 27.29 -26.60 -39.81
CA ARG A 86 28.36 -25.58 -39.76
C ARG A 86 28.82 -25.30 -41.19
N GLY A 87 29.00 -24.02 -41.53
CA GLY A 87 29.93 -23.60 -42.59
C GLY A 87 29.34 -23.22 -43.97
N GLY A 88 29.19 -21.90 -44.17
CA GLY A 88 29.77 -21.09 -45.26
C GLY A 88 29.72 -21.53 -46.74
N GLY A 89 29.32 -20.61 -47.63
CA GLY A 89 29.45 -20.76 -49.09
C GLY A 89 28.92 -19.55 -49.87
N LEU A 90 29.81 -18.61 -50.19
CA LEU A 90 29.62 -17.38 -50.98
C LEU A 90 28.64 -17.47 -52.18
N GLY A 91 27.79 -16.44 -52.34
CA GLY A 91 27.03 -16.16 -53.57
C GLY A 91 26.33 -14.80 -53.50
N GLY A 92 26.59 -13.90 -54.47
CA GLY A 92 26.01 -12.55 -54.49
C GLY A 92 24.80 -12.44 -55.42
N GLY A 93 23.83 -11.60 -55.05
CA GLY A 93 22.64 -11.30 -55.86
C GLY A 93 21.73 -10.30 -55.15
N ASP A 94 21.24 -9.31 -55.89
CA ASP A 94 20.46 -8.19 -55.36
C ASP A 94 18.97 -8.51 -55.09
N ASN A 95 18.37 -7.65 -54.26
CA ASN A 95 16.96 -7.24 -54.32
C ASN A 95 15.87 -8.26 -53.91
N LYS A 96 15.44 -8.19 -52.62
CA LYS A 96 14.16 -7.55 -52.24
C LYS A 96 13.96 -7.54 -50.72
N GLY A 97 13.37 -6.45 -50.19
CA GLY A 97 12.94 -6.38 -48.80
C GLY A 97 11.71 -7.27 -48.55
N GLY A 98 11.90 -8.35 -47.79
CA GLY A 98 10.82 -9.23 -47.33
C GLY A 98 10.63 -9.10 -45.82
N SER A 99 9.39 -8.88 -45.36
CA SER A 99 9.07 -8.88 -43.93
C SER A 99 9.37 -10.25 -43.33
N ILE A 100 10.12 -10.27 -42.23
CA ILE A 100 10.49 -11.49 -41.49
C ILE A 100 9.27 -12.12 -40.79
N MET A 101 8.13 -11.41 -40.70
CA MET A 101 6.91 -11.93 -40.08
C MET A 101 5.85 -12.35 -41.11
N GLY A 102 5.52 -13.64 -41.14
CA GLY A 102 4.44 -14.16 -41.98
C GLY A 102 3.07 -13.58 -41.59
N LYS A 103 2.31 -13.12 -42.60
CA LYS A 103 1.07 -12.30 -42.48
C LYS A 103 -0.15 -12.97 -41.80
N ASN A 104 0.06 -14.01 -41.00
CA ASN A 104 -0.99 -14.69 -40.23
C ASN A 104 -0.53 -15.22 -38.87
N SER A 105 0.65 -14.80 -38.37
CA SER A 105 1.15 -15.24 -37.06
C SER A 105 0.25 -14.74 -35.92
N PHE A 106 0.23 -15.50 -34.80
CA PHE A 106 -0.48 -15.08 -33.59
C PHE A 106 0.03 -13.72 -33.07
N ALA A 107 1.35 -13.50 -33.11
CA ALA A 107 1.98 -12.23 -32.75
C ALA A 107 1.51 -11.07 -33.64
N ALA A 108 1.42 -11.26 -34.96
CA ALA A 108 0.93 -10.22 -35.87
C ALA A 108 -0.53 -9.84 -35.57
N ARG A 109 -1.40 -10.82 -35.28
CA ARG A 109 -2.80 -10.57 -34.89
C ARG A 109 -2.91 -9.89 -33.53
N MET A 110 -2.04 -10.23 -32.57
CA MET A 110 -1.99 -9.59 -31.26
C MET A 110 -1.49 -8.14 -31.35
N MET A 111 -0.44 -7.88 -32.13
CA MET A 111 0.06 -6.52 -32.36
C MET A 111 -0.97 -5.65 -33.09
N ALA A 112 -1.63 -6.17 -34.13
CA ALA A 112 -2.70 -5.45 -34.82
C ALA A 112 -3.88 -5.11 -33.88
N LYS A 113 -4.23 -6.02 -32.94
CA LYS A 113 -5.23 -5.74 -31.90
C LYS A 113 -4.77 -4.67 -30.88
N MET A 114 -3.46 -4.46 -30.74
CA MET A 114 -2.85 -3.40 -29.93
C MET A 114 -2.44 -2.17 -30.78
N GLY A 115 -3.09 -1.95 -31.94
CA GLY A 115 -2.92 -0.74 -32.75
C GLY A 115 -1.74 -0.72 -33.73
N TYR A 116 -0.99 -1.81 -33.89
CA TYR A 116 0.12 -1.85 -34.85
C TYR A 116 -0.35 -1.86 -36.31
N VAL A 117 0.23 -0.97 -37.13
CA VAL A 117 0.03 -0.88 -38.59
C VAL A 117 1.34 -1.22 -39.30
N GLU A 118 1.31 -2.06 -40.35
CA GLU A 118 2.51 -2.40 -41.14
C GLU A 118 3.18 -1.12 -41.68
N GLY A 119 4.39 -0.81 -41.20
CA GLY A 119 5.15 0.38 -41.59
C GLY A 119 5.10 1.57 -40.61
N GLN A 120 4.33 1.48 -39.52
CA GLN A 120 4.36 2.41 -38.39
C GLN A 120 5.05 1.78 -37.17
N GLY A 121 5.33 2.59 -36.15
CA GLY A 121 5.91 2.13 -34.89
C GLY A 121 4.92 1.36 -34.03
N LEU A 122 5.43 0.52 -33.14
CA LEU A 122 4.59 -0.21 -32.18
C LEU A 122 4.03 0.73 -31.09
N GLY A 123 2.76 0.52 -30.74
CA GLY A 123 2.03 1.29 -29.72
C GLY A 123 1.09 2.35 -30.32
N GLU A 124 0.09 2.75 -29.53
CA GLU A 124 -1.05 3.60 -29.94
C GLU A 124 -0.64 4.93 -30.60
N GLY A 125 0.45 5.56 -30.15
CA GLY A 125 1.00 6.78 -30.74
C GLY A 125 2.07 6.56 -31.82
N GLY A 126 2.21 5.34 -32.37
CA GLY A 126 3.18 5.01 -33.41
C GLY A 126 4.66 5.15 -33.01
N ARG A 127 4.97 5.13 -31.70
CA ARG A 127 6.27 5.57 -31.13
C ARG A 127 7.38 4.52 -31.14
N GLY A 128 7.05 3.24 -31.35
CA GLY A 128 8.05 2.15 -31.37
C GLY A 128 8.94 2.17 -32.62
N ILE A 129 10.13 1.58 -32.54
CA ILE A 129 11.10 1.58 -33.63
C ILE A 129 10.58 0.74 -34.82
N VAL A 130 10.53 1.33 -36.02
CA VAL A 130 9.92 0.72 -37.22
C VAL A 130 10.80 -0.37 -37.86
N SER A 131 12.13 -0.22 -37.79
CA SER A 131 13.11 -1.15 -38.37
C SER A 131 14.03 -1.74 -37.30
N PRO A 132 14.32 -3.06 -37.29
CA PRO A 132 15.25 -3.67 -36.34
C PRO A 132 16.62 -2.95 -36.30
N ILE A 133 17.22 -2.86 -35.11
CA ILE A 133 18.47 -2.12 -34.89
C ILE A 133 19.65 -2.92 -35.48
N GLU A 134 20.22 -2.43 -36.59
CA GLU A 134 21.43 -3.01 -37.18
C GLU A 134 22.70 -2.46 -36.49
N ALA A 135 23.47 -3.36 -35.87
CA ALA A 135 24.71 -3.00 -35.18
C ALA A 135 25.87 -2.80 -36.17
N GLN A 136 26.22 -1.55 -36.47
CA GLN A 136 27.33 -1.23 -37.37
C GLN A 136 28.70 -1.37 -36.68
N GLY A 137 29.42 -2.47 -36.97
CA GLY A 137 30.78 -2.70 -36.46
C GLY A 137 31.79 -1.64 -36.94
N ARG A 138 32.64 -1.16 -36.03
CA ARG A 138 33.65 -0.13 -36.30
C ARG A 138 34.87 -0.71 -37.06
N PRO A 139 35.31 -0.12 -38.19
CA PRO A 139 36.58 -0.50 -38.81
C PRO A 139 37.76 -0.15 -37.89
N GLN A 140 38.70 -1.08 -37.74
CA GLN A 140 39.89 -0.86 -36.91
C GLN A 140 40.79 0.27 -37.46
N ARG A 141 41.51 0.93 -36.55
CA ARG A 141 42.50 2.00 -36.83
C ARG A 141 41.95 3.32 -37.41
N ILE A 142 40.71 3.69 -37.09
CA ILE A 142 40.17 5.03 -37.36
C ILE A 142 39.82 5.76 -36.04
N GLY A 143 40.32 6.99 -35.87
CA GLY A 143 40.10 7.84 -34.69
C GLY A 143 38.64 8.31 -34.52
N LEU A 144 38.27 8.73 -33.31
CA LEU A 144 36.85 8.96 -32.94
C LEU A 144 36.16 10.00 -33.83
N GLY A 145 36.80 11.14 -34.12
CA GLY A 145 36.20 12.21 -34.93
C GLY A 145 35.91 11.88 -36.41
N ALA A 146 36.37 10.72 -36.92
CA ALA A 146 36.25 10.35 -38.33
C ALA A 146 35.11 9.37 -38.65
N VAL A 147 34.41 8.82 -37.66
CA VAL A 147 33.27 7.91 -37.86
C VAL A 147 32.03 8.48 -37.17
N LYS A 148 30.92 8.64 -37.90
CA LYS A 148 29.64 9.04 -37.30
C LYS A 148 29.03 7.86 -36.54
N GLU A 149 29.11 7.91 -35.21
CA GLU A 149 28.73 6.78 -34.33
C GLU A 149 27.22 6.45 -34.37
N LYS A 150 26.35 7.46 -34.44
CA LYS A 150 24.92 7.25 -34.76
C LYS A 150 24.74 6.84 -36.23
N SER A 151 24.23 5.62 -36.45
CA SER A 151 23.88 5.07 -37.77
C SER A 151 22.82 5.92 -38.50
N LYS A 152 22.66 5.74 -39.82
CA LYS A 152 21.66 6.48 -40.60
C LYS A 152 20.23 6.20 -40.13
N GLN A 153 19.89 4.92 -39.92
CA GLN A 153 18.59 4.49 -39.40
C GLN A 153 18.28 5.15 -38.05
N ALA A 154 19.24 5.17 -37.13
CA ALA A 154 19.06 5.79 -35.81
C ALA A 154 18.77 7.30 -35.90
N ARG A 155 19.46 8.02 -36.80
CA ARG A 155 19.23 9.46 -37.04
C ARG A 155 17.87 9.75 -37.68
N GLU A 156 17.44 8.89 -38.61
CA GLU A 156 16.16 9.03 -39.31
C GLU A 156 14.97 8.73 -38.37
N GLU A 157 15.11 7.75 -37.47
CA GLU A 157 14.13 7.46 -36.41
C GLU A 157 14.10 8.56 -35.33
N GLU A 158 15.26 9.04 -34.88
CA GLU A 158 15.38 10.18 -33.95
C GLU A 158 14.69 11.44 -34.53
N LYS A 159 14.92 11.73 -35.82
CA LYS A 159 14.26 12.84 -36.53
C LYS A 159 12.76 12.64 -36.70
N ARG A 160 12.28 11.40 -36.89
CA ARG A 160 10.85 11.06 -36.90
C ARG A 160 10.21 11.29 -35.53
N GLN A 161 10.84 10.84 -34.44
CA GLN A 161 10.31 10.98 -33.09
C GLN A 161 10.38 12.43 -32.56
N ALA A 162 11.28 13.25 -33.06
CA ALA A 162 11.29 14.70 -32.83
C ALA A 162 10.14 15.40 -33.58
N ALA A 163 9.98 15.13 -34.89
CA ALA A 163 8.89 15.67 -35.68
C ALA A 163 7.51 15.27 -35.12
N ALA A 164 7.35 14.05 -34.61
CA ALA A 164 6.13 13.60 -33.93
C ALA A 164 5.87 14.27 -32.57
N ARG A 165 6.89 14.88 -31.94
CA ARG A 165 6.77 15.74 -30.74
C ARG A 165 6.60 17.22 -31.08
N GLY A 166 6.63 17.60 -32.36
CA GLY A 166 6.62 19.00 -32.82
C GLY A 166 7.97 19.71 -32.68
N GLU A 167 9.03 19.00 -32.28
CA GLU A 167 10.36 19.54 -32.04
C GLU A 167 11.19 19.55 -33.35
N VAL A 168 11.61 20.74 -33.80
CA VAL A 168 12.56 20.86 -34.91
C VAL A 168 13.98 20.65 -34.37
N ILE A 169 14.46 19.40 -34.38
CA ILE A 169 15.89 19.12 -34.17
C ILE A 169 16.68 19.64 -35.37
N GLU A 170 17.26 20.83 -35.20
CA GLU A 170 18.31 21.36 -36.06
C GLU A 170 19.63 20.61 -35.76
N ASP A 171 19.83 19.45 -36.41
CA ASP A 171 21.13 18.75 -36.41
C ASP A 171 22.21 19.75 -36.86
N SER A 172 23.25 19.96 -36.05
CA SER A 172 24.25 21.04 -36.20
C SER A 172 24.85 21.12 -37.61
N SER A 173 24.91 19.98 -38.32
CA SER A 173 25.34 19.89 -39.71
C SER A 173 24.44 20.63 -40.72
N ASP A 174 23.13 20.78 -40.48
CA ASP A 174 22.22 21.52 -41.37
C ASP A 174 22.20 23.02 -41.06
N GLU A 175 22.51 23.44 -39.82
CA GLU A 175 22.76 24.84 -39.44
C GLU A 175 23.98 25.40 -40.21
N GLU A 176 25.09 24.63 -40.26
CA GLU A 176 26.26 24.96 -41.08
C GLU A 176 25.91 24.96 -42.58
N ARG A 177 25.10 24.01 -43.04
CA ARG A 177 24.66 23.89 -44.44
C ARG A 177 23.77 25.06 -44.87
N GLN A 178 22.87 25.52 -43.99
CA GLN A 178 22.06 26.72 -44.17
C GLN A 178 22.93 27.97 -44.17
N LYS A 179 23.90 28.12 -43.26
CA LYS A 179 24.91 29.20 -43.30
C LYS A 179 25.67 29.20 -44.64
N ARG A 180 26.07 28.03 -45.14
CA ARG A 180 26.75 27.87 -46.44
C ARG A 180 25.85 28.23 -47.63
N GLN A 181 24.57 27.87 -47.60
CA GLN A 181 23.58 28.26 -48.62
C GLN A 181 23.24 29.76 -48.55
N ARG A 182 23.03 30.34 -47.36
CA ARG A 182 22.80 31.78 -47.16
C ARG A 182 23.97 32.61 -47.68
N ARG A 183 25.22 32.22 -47.42
CA ARG A 183 26.42 32.86 -48.00
C ARG A 183 26.43 32.76 -49.53
N LYS A 184 26.07 31.60 -50.11
CA LYS A 184 25.99 31.41 -51.58
C LYS A 184 24.85 32.22 -52.23
N ALA A 185 23.74 32.42 -51.52
CA ALA A 185 22.61 33.23 -51.95
C ALA A 185 22.88 34.74 -51.82
N GLN A 186 23.63 35.16 -50.80
CA GLN A 186 24.11 36.54 -50.66
C GLN A 186 25.10 36.90 -51.77
N GLN A 187 26.08 36.03 -52.09
CA GLN A 187 26.96 36.24 -53.26
C GLN A 187 26.15 36.42 -54.55
N ARG A 188 25.18 35.53 -54.81
CA ARG A 188 24.27 35.62 -55.98
C ARG A 188 23.37 36.86 -56.02
N LYS A 189 23.28 37.68 -54.96
CA LYS A 189 22.57 38.97 -54.96
C LYS A 189 23.46 40.17 -55.24
N VAL A 190 24.78 40.02 -55.31
CA VAL A 190 25.73 41.12 -55.57
C VAL A 190 26.06 41.25 -57.06
N ASP A 191 26.11 40.14 -57.81
CA ASP A 191 26.45 40.10 -59.25
C ASP A 191 25.29 40.57 -60.17
N GLY A 192 24.61 41.64 -59.79
CA GLY A 192 23.28 42.05 -60.30
C GLY A 192 23.25 43.07 -61.45
N ARG A 193 24.35 43.29 -62.19
CA ARG A 193 24.33 44.17 -63.38
C ARG A 193 25.46 43.85 -64.38
N SER A 194 25.10 43.86 -65.66
CA SER A 194 25.92 43.89 -66.90
C SER A 194 27.47 43.98 -66.76
N GLY A 195 28.28 43.18 -67.45
CA GLY A 195 28.00 42.19 -68.50
C GLY A 195 29.12 42.19 -69.56
N VAL A 196 29.46 41.01 -70.10
CA VAL A 196 30.58 40.72 -71.05
C VAL A 196 31.98 40.55 -70.39
N SER A 197 32.58 39.39 -70.68
CA SER A 197 33.99 38.98 -70.53
C SER A 197 34.58 38.67 -69.13
N THR A 198 35.06 37.42 -69.01
CA THR A 198 35.97 36.85 -67.98
C THR A 198 35.45 36.74 -66.53
N PRO A 199 35.45 35.54 -65.91
CA PRO A 199 35.19 35.39 -64.47
C PRO A 199 36.32 35.99 -63.62
N ALA A 200 36.00 36.89 -62.70
CA ALA A 200 36.94 37.31 -61.67
C ALA A 200 37.26 36.14 -60.74
N GLY A 201 38.56 35.88 -60.52
CA GLY A 201 39.02 34.89 -59.54
C GLY A 201 38.65 35.27 -58.10
N PRO A 202 38.80 34.35 -57.12
CA PRO A 202 38.58 34.67 -55.71
C PRO A 202 39.44 35.87 -55.28
N PRO A 203 38.95 36.74 -54.38
CA PRO A 203 39.68 37.94 -53.98
C PRO A 203 41.05 37.55 -53.43
N LYS A 204 42.12 38.15 -53.98
CA LYS A 204 43.50 37.85 -53.59
C LYS A 204 43.63 37.93 -52.07
N THR A 205 44.10 36.84 -51.45
CA THR A 205 44.24 36.73 -50.00
C THR A 205 45.13 37.86 -49.49
N ARG A 206 44.59 38.75 -48.66
CA ARG A 206 45.38 39.75 -47.94
C ARG A 206 46.12 39.04 -46.81
N PHE A 207 47.38 38.72 -47.06
CA PHE A 207 48.26 38.13 -46.07
C PHE A 207 48.56 39.18 -44.98
N ARG A 208 48.16 38.89 -43.74
CA ARG A 208 48.44 39.75 -42.57
C ARG A 208 49.93 39.78 -42.30
N THR A 209 50.45 40.94 -41.91
CA THR A 209 51.85 41.10 -41.51
C THR A 209 52.07 40.54 -40.11
N ALA A 210 53.33 40.17 -39.78
CA ALA A 210 53.67 39.66 -38.46
C ALA A 210 53.32 40.67 -37.34
N ARG A 211 53.48 41.97 -37.61
CA ARG A 211 53.18 43.05 -36.67
C ARG A 211 51.68 43.29 -36.45
N GLU A 212 50.83 43.01 -37.45
CA GLU A 212 49.38 42.99 -37.26
C GLU A 212 48.98 41.80 -36.38
N LEU A 213 49.62 40.62 -36.54
CA LEU A 213 49.38 39.46 -35.69
C LEU A 213 49.82 39.68 -34.23
N GLU A 214 50.97 40.34 -33.99
CA GLU A 214 51.41 40.76 -32.65
C GLU A 214 50.49 41.81 -32.01
N ALA A 215 49.71 42.56 -32.80
CA ALA A 215 48.76 43.56 -32.31
C ALA A 215 47.31 43.04 -32.18
N GLU A 216 46.96 41.99 -32.92
CA GLU A 216 45.65 41.32 -32.91
C GLU A 216 45.59 40.17 -31.89
N VAL A 217 46.74 39.61 -31.51
CA VAL A 217 46.87 38.53 -30.51
C VAL A 217 47.65 39.04 -29.30
N GLU A 218 46.91 39.55 -28.32
CA GLU A 218 47.47 40.08 -27.06
C GLU A 218 48.40 39.06 -26.38
N GLY A 219 49.62 39.50 -26.04
CA GLY A 219 50.66 38.68 -25.44
C GLY A 219 51.56 37.88 -26.40
N LEU A 220 51.26 37.82 -27.70
CA LEU A 220 52.10 37.13 -28.69
C LEU A 220 53.42 37.87 -28.94
N VAL A 221 54.52 37.41 -28.33
CA VAL A 221 55.86 37.94 -28.57
C VAL A 221 56.59 37.08 -29.61
N VAL A 222 56.66 37.52 -30.87
CA VAL A 222 57.40 36.78 -31.91
C VAL A 222 58.92 36.91 -31.65
N PRO A 223 59.70 35.80 -31.62
CA PRO A 223 61.14 35.85 -31.37
C PRO A 223 61.90 36.73 -32.37
N ASN A 224 62.89 37.50 -31.90
CA ASN A 224 63.65 38.45 -32.72
C ASN A 224 64.37 37.78 -33.92
N VAL A 225 64.70 36.49 -33.82
CA VAL A 225 65.28 35.69 -34.92
C VAL A 225 64.38 35.66 -36.17
N LEU A 226 63.05 35.71 -36.00
CA LEU A 226 62.07 35.76 -37.09
C LEU A 226 61.74 37.20 -37.54
N LYS A 227 62.24 38.22 -36.84
CA LYS A 227 61.93 39.64 -37.14
C LYS A 227 62.90 40.29 -38.13
N SER A 228 64.10 39.76 -38.28
CA SER A 228 65.10 40.26 -39.23
C SER A 228 65.95 39.14 -39.80
N LEU A 229 65.58 38.64 -40.99
CA LEU A 229 66.37 37.66 -41.73
C LEU A 229 67.34 38.39 -42.67
N VAL A 230 68.63 38.16 -42.47
CA VAL A 230 69.73 38.76 -43.24
C VAL A 230 70.48 37.65 -43.98
N ASP A 231 70.63 37.78 -45.29
CA ASP A 231 71.48 36.92 -46.09
C ASP A 231 72.90 37.49 -46.14
N ALA A 232 73.86 36.63 -45.82
CA ALA A 232 75.30 36.90 -45.82
C ALA A 232 76.08 35.99 -46.79
N THR A 233 75.39 35.27 -47.68
CA THR A 233 76.02 34.39 -48.68
C THR A 233 76.44 35.14 -49.96
N GLY A 234 75.93 36.35 -50.17
CA GLY A 234 76.36 37.26 -51.24
C GLY A 234 77.54 38.18 -50.85
N ARG A 235 78.10 38.88 -51.84
CA ARG A 235 79.12 39.94 -51.63
C ARG A 235 78.57 41.19 -50.91
N GLU A 236 77.26 41.28 -50.74
CA GLU A 236 76.54 42.36 -50.06
C GLU A 236 75.58 41.70 -49.07
N GLN A 237 75.59 42.13 -47.80
CA GLN A 237 74.61 41.66 -46.83
C GLN A 237 73.23 42.26 -47.16
N LYS A 238 72.22 41.41 -47.39
CA LYS A 238 70.87 41.85 -47.78
C LYS A 238 69.84 41.36 -46.78
N VAL A 239 69.08 42.30 -46.21
CA VAL A 239 67.92 41.98 -45.37
C VAL A 239 66.83 41.42 -46.28
N LEU A 240 66.72 40.10 -46.35
CA LEU A 240 65.74 39.43 -47.21
C LEU A 240 64.31 39.71 -46.77
N THR A 241 64.09 39.94 -45.48
CA THR A 241 62.73 40.05 -44.95
C THR A 241 62.66 40.92 -43.69
N SER A 242 62.00 42.07 -43.85
CA SER A 242 61.43 42.84 -42.75
C SER A 242 60.01 42.34 -42.43
N THR A 243 59.56 42.47 -41.19
CA THR A 243 58.30 41.91 -40.66
C THR A 243 57.03 42.28 -41.45
N ALA A 244 57.04 43.42 -42.14
CA ALA A 244 55.94 43.87 -43.01
C ALA A 244 55.84 43.08 -44.33
N GLY A 245 56.96 42.56 -44.85
CA GLY A 245 57.01 41.85 -46.14
C GLY A 245 56.96 40.32 -46.03
N LEU A 246 57.11 39.77 -44.83
CA LEU A 246 57.35 38.33 -44.64
C LEU A 246 56.19 37.45 -45.11
N MET A 247 54.95 37.95 -45.08
CA MET A 247 53.74 37.23 -45.45
C MET A 247 53.18 37.61 -46.84
N THR A 248 53.47 38.80 -47.37
CA THR A 248 53.01 39.24 -48.72
C THR A 248 53.66 38.42 -49.84
N PRO A 249 52.95 37.99 -50.90
CA PRO A 249 53.57 37.32 -52.04
C PRO A 249 54.48 38.30 -52.79
N MET A 250 55.73 37.90 -53.04
CA MET A 250 56.66 38.64 -53.89
C MET A 250 56.80 37.92 -55.23
N GLU A 251 56.53 38.60 -56.33
CA GLU A 251 56.76 38.11 -57.69
C GLU A 251 58.17 38.53 -58.15
N PHE A 252 59.14 37.62 -58.04
CA PHE A 252 60.52 37.80 -58.53
C PHE A 252 60.96 36.59 -59.36
N VAL A 253 61.88 36.82 -60.31
CA VAL A 253 62.16 35.91 -61.44
C VAL A 253 63.68 35.72 -61.64
N ASN A 254 64.36 35.16 -60.65
CA ASN A 254 65.76 34.70 -60.75
C ASN A 254 65.99 33.39 -60.00
N GLN A 255 66.99 32.61 -60.43
CA GLN A 255 67.28 31.30 -59.82
C GLN A 255 67.96 31.41 -58.44
N ALA A 256 68.88 32.37 -58.23
CA ALA A 256 69.54 32.57 -56.94
C ALA A 256 68.55 33.01 -55.84
N GLU A 257 67.60 33.89 -56.18
CA GLU A 257 66.51 34.33 -55.30
C GLU A 257 65.57 33.16 -54.91
N GLY A 258 65.60 32.04 -55.64
CA GLY A 258 64.90 30.81 -55.27
C GLY A 258 65.37 30.18 -53.96
N GLU A 259 66.60 30.45 -53.52
CA GLU A 259 67.13 30.00 -52.22
C GLU A 259 66.59 30.88 -51.07
N ALA A 260 66.64 32.20 -51.27
CA ALA A 260 65.99 33.19 -50.40
C ALA A 260 64.48 32.92 -50.24
N LEU A 261 63.80 32.55 -51.33
CA LEU A 261 62.38 32.19 -51.30
C LEU A 261 62.11 30.89 -50.52
N LYS A 262 63.01 29.89 -50.58
CA LYS A 262 62.94 28.70 -49.69
C LYS A 262 63.11 29.10 -48.22
N ILE A 263 64.03 30.02 -47.91
CA ILE A 263 64.29 30.52 -46.54
C ILE A 263 63.07 31.29 -46.02
N ALA A 264 62.56 32.27 -46.78
CA ALA A 264 61.36 33.03 -46.43
C ALA A 264 60.11 32.13 -46.30
N ARG A 265 59.99 31.07 -47.11
CA ARG A 265 58.88 30.10 -46.98
C ARG A 265 58.99 29.24 -45.72
N ARG A 266 60.20 28.84 -45.30
CA ARG A 266 60.40 28.20 -43.98
C ARG A 266 59.99 29.17 -42.87
N ALA A 267 60.54 30.39 -42.87
CA ALA A 267 60.21 31.40 -41.85
C ALA A 267 58.71 31.75 -41.74
N ARG A 268 57.95 31.70 -42.85
CA ARG A 268 56.48 31.77 -42.80
C ARG A 268 55.88 30.59 -42.05
N HIS A 269 56.27 29.37 -42.42
CA HIS A 269 55.76 28.14 -41.82
C HIS A 269 56.14 28.04 -40.33
N ASP A 270 57.36 28.46 -39.97
CA ASP A 270 57.84 28.55 -38.60
C ASP A 270 57.00 29.57 -37.80
N LEU A 271 56.71 30.74 -38.37
CA LEU A 271 55.86 31.76 -37.73
C LEU A 271 54.39 31.31 -37.62
N GLU A 272 53.83 30.69 -38.65
CA GLU A 272 52.49 30.08 -38.63
C GLU A 272 52.41 28.99 -37.55
N ALA A 273 53.44 28.14 -37.42
CA ALA A 273 53.53 27.14 -36.36
C ALA A 273 53.61 27.77 -34.97
N PHE A 274 54.44 28.79 -34.74
CA PHE A 274 54.47 29.51 -33.45
C PHE A 274 53.13 30.17 -33.10
N VAL A 275 52.42 30.72 -34.10
CA VAL A 275 51.09 31.32 -33.91
C VAL A 275 50.04 30.25 -33.56
N ASP A 276 50.08 29.07 -34.19
CA ASP A 276 49.15 27.97 -33.89
C ASP A 276 49.50 27.23 -32.59
N GLU A 277 50.78 27.13 -32.21
CA GLU A 277 51.21 26.70 -30.89
C GLU A 277 50.76 27.67 -29.80
N TRP A 278 50.87 28.99 -30.02
CA TRP A 278 50.40 30.01 -29.08
C TRP A 278 48.87 29.99 -28.91
N LYS A 279 48.11 29.81 -30.00
CA LYS A 279 46.65 29.56 -29.92
C LYS A 279 46.37 28.30 -29.11
N GLY A 280 47.03 27.18 -29.42
CA GLY A 280 46.85 25.92 -28.70
C GLY A 280 47.27 25.99 -27.24
N LEU A 281 48.24 26.84 -26.88
CA LEU A 281 48.59 27.14 -25.48
C LEU A 281 47.49 27.98 -24.81
N THR A 282 46.97 29.00 -25.50
CA THR A 282 45.90 29.88 -25.01
C THR A 282 44.57 29.15 -24.83
N GLU A 283 44.24 28.24 -25.75
CA GLU A 283 43.07 27.36 -25.69
C GLU A 283 43.20 26.33 -24.56
N ARG A 284 44.38 25.70 -24.42
CA ARG A 284 44.67 24.84 -23.25
C ARG A 284 44.60 25.61 -21.94
N LYS A 285 45.10 26.85 -21.89
CA LYS A 285 45.00 27.67 -20.68
C LYS A 285 43.52 27.91 -20.34
N LYS A 286 42.72 28.41 -21.28
CA LYS A 286 41.27 28.63 -21.06
C LYS A 286 40.52 27.35 -20.67
N PHE A 287 40.95 26.19 -21.17
CA PHE A 287 40.40 24.89 -20.79
C PHE A 287 40.78 24.51 -19.34
N ILE A 288 42.04 24.68 -18.95
CA ILE A 288 42.53 24.47 -17.58
C ILE A 288 41.88 25.46 -16.61
N ASP A 289 41.79 26.74 -16.97
CA ASP A 289 41.13 27.79 -16.19
C ASP A 289 39.65 27.40 -15.91
N LEU A 290 38.97 26.75 -16.87
CA LEU A 290 37.60 26.23 -16.72
C LEU A 290 37.53 24.95 -15.85
N GLU A 291 38.43 23.98 -16.07
CA GLU A 291 38.51 22.77 -15.23
C GLU A 291 38.83 23.14 -13.77
N GLU A 292 39.71 24.12 -13.53
CA GLU A 292 40.03 24.66 -12.21
C GLU A 292 38.78 25.24 -11.52
N THR A 293 38.00 26.08 -12.21
CA THR A 293 36.73 26.60 -11.63
C THR A 293 35.73 25.49 -11.28
N GLN A 294 35.59 24.47 -12.12
CA GLN A 294 34.67 23.34 -11.86
C GLN A 294 35.14 22.49 -10.67
N VAL A 295 36.46 22.25 -10.55
CA VAL A 295 37.02 21.51 -9.42
C VAL A 295 36.88 22.30 -8.12
N VAL A 296 37.03 23.63 -8.14
CA VAL A 296 36.80 24.49 -6.97
C VAL A 296 35.32 24.43 -6.53
N GLU A 297 34.36 24.59 -7.45
CA GLU A 297 32.92 24.47 -7.15
C GLU A 297 32.57 23.07 -6.59
N GLU A 298 33.18 22.00 -7.12
CA GLU A 298 33.04 20.65 -6.56
C GLU A 298 33.70 20.49 -5.18
N MET A 299 34.79 21.21 -4.87
CA MET A 299 35.43 21.18 -3.56
C MET A 299 34.62 21.94 -2.51
N ASP A 300 34.15 23.15 -2.83
CA ASP A 300 33.31 23.96 -1.94
C ASP A 300 32.01 23.22 -1.58
N THR A 301 31.33 22.64 -2.55
CA THR A 301 30.09 21.86 -2.33
C THR A 301 30.32 20.58 -1.52
N ARG A 302 31.49 19.93 -1.64
CA ARG A 302 31.89 18.81 -0.77
C ARG A 302 32.26 19.27 0.63
N GLN A 303 32.93 20.42 0.79
CA GLN A 303 33.31 20.96 2.08
C GLN A 303 32.09 21.35 2.91
N VAL A 304 31.10 22.04 2.33
CA VAL A 304 29.84 22.38 3.03
C VAL A 304 29.14 21.13 3.57
N LYS A 305 29.08 20.04 2.77
CA LYS A 305 28.52 18.75 3.22
C LYS A 305 29.36 18.11 4.33
N SER A 306 30.69 18.19 4.25
CA SER A 306 31.60 17.70 5.29
C SER A 306 31.38 18.44 6.61
N GLU A 307 31.26 19.77 6.59
CA GLU A 307 30.97 20.57 7.77
C GLU A 307 29.58 20.29 8.37
N GLN A 308 28.56 20.10 7.53
CA GLN A 308 27.22 19.68 7.97
C GLN A 308 27.26 18.33 8.67
N LEU A 309 27.97 17.34 8.11
CA LEU A 309 28.15 16.02 8.72
C LEU A 309 28.95 16.09 10.03
N THR A 310 30.01 16.90 10.11
CA THR A 310 30.78 17.09 11.36
C THR A 310 29.90 17.69 12.47
N ARG A 311 29.06 18.68 12.14
CA ARG A 311 28.10 19.28 13.10
C ARG A 311 27.09 18.24 13.58
N LEU A 312 26.48 17.49 12.65
CA LEU A 312 25.52 16.42 12.95
C LEU A 312 26.14 15.34 13.85
N VAL A 313 27.35 14.88 13.56
CA VAL A 313 28.07 13.89 14.40
C VAL A 313 28.33 14.46 15.80
N SER A 314 28.78 15.71 15.93
CA SER A 314 28.99 16.33 17.25
C SER A 314 27.69 16.49 18.05
N ALA A 315 26.56 16.74 17.39
CA ALA A 315 25.24 16.78 18.03
C ALA A 315 24.84 15.39 18.56
N LEU A 316 25.01 14.33 17.76
CA LEU A 316 24.77 12.95 18.20
C LEU A 316 25.73 12.49 19.31
N GLU A 317 26.99 12.93 19.29
CA GLU A 317 27.95 12.65 20.37
C GLU A 317 27.53 13.32 21.69
N SER A 318 27.01 14.54 21.64
CA SER A 318 26.45 15.26 22.81
C SER A 318 25.20 14.60 23.44
N ILE A 319 24.61 13.60 22.76
CA ILE A 319 23.53 12.76 23.28
C ILE A 319 24.09 11.53 24.02
N GLN A 320 25.27 11.04 23.65
CA GLN A 320 25.92 9.89 24.34
C GLN A 320 26.62 10.31 25.64
N ILE A 321 27.10 11.55 25.72
CA ILE A 321 27.80 12.10 26.90
C ILE A 321 26.78 12.73 27.87
N MET A 322 26.08 11.88 28.63
CA MET A 322 25.21 12.30 29.74
C MET A 322 25.75 11.78 31.08
N GLU A 323 25.67 12.57 32.15
CA GLU A 323 26.08 12.11 33.48
C GLU A 323 25.01 11.18 34.10
N PRO A 324 25.41 10.07 34.73
CA PRO A 324 24.48 9.11 35.36
C PRO A 324 23.93 9.59 36.73
N LYS A 325 23.97 10.90 37.01
CA LYS A 325 23.57 11.49 38.31
C LYS A 325 22.11 11.94 38.35
N GLU A 326 21.47 12.08 37.19
CA GLU A 326 20.14 12.67 37.05
C GLU A 326 19.03 11.61 36.96
N ALA A 327 17.80 12.01 37.33
CA ALA A 327 16.65 11.12 37.28
C ALA A 327 16.38 10.66 35.85
N LEU A 328 15.90 9.42 35.68
CA LEU A 328 15.77 8.83 34.35
C LEU A 328 14.88 9.67 33.41
N SER A 329 13.78 10.23 33.90
CA SER A 329 12.90 11.09 33.11
C SER A 329 13.58 12.40 32.66
N GLN A 330 14.52 12.93 33.45
CA GLN A 330 15.30 14.12 33.06
C GLN A 330 16.28 13.77 31.94
N ARG A 331 17.01 12.64 32.08
CA ARG A 331 17.86 12.10 31.02
C ARG A 331 17.08 11.83 29.73
N PHE A 332 15.84 11.32 29.82
CA PHE A 332 15.00 11.08 28.65
C PHE A 332 14.47 12.37 28.01
N GLU A 333 14.10 13.39 28.80
CA GLU A 333 13.71 14.73 28.34
C GLU A 333 14.88 15.43 27.61
N GLU A 334 16.10 15.33 28.12
CA GLU A 334 17.29 15.89 27.45
C GLU A 334 17.54 15.24 26.08
N VAL A 335 17.51 13.91 26.00
CA VAL A 335 17.65 13.19 24.71
C VAL A 335 16.52 13.58 23.77
N THR A 336 15.29 13.68 24.26
CA THR A 336 14.12 14.07 23.49
C THR A 336 14.29 15.48 22.89
N SER A 337 14.68 16.46 23.72
CA SER A 337 14.93 17.83 23.29
C SER A 337 16.07 17.95 22.27
N LYS A 338 17.16 17.19 22.46
CA LYS A 338 18.30 17.14 21.51
C LYS A 338 17.90 16.50 20.17
N LEU A 339 17.09 15.44 20.19
CA LEU A 339 16.59 14.77 18.99
C LEU A 339 15.51 15.59 18.24
N GLU A 340 14.65 16.30 18.95
CA GLU A 340 13.66 17.22 18.37
C GLU A 340 14.36 18.36 17.60
N LEU A 341 15.43 18.94 18.17
CA LEU A 341 16.28 19.92 17.48
C LEU A 341 16.92 19.35 16.21
N ILE A 342 17.44 18.11 16.26
CA ILE A 342 17.99 17.42 15.08
C ILE A 342 16.92 17.18 14.00
N GLU A 343 15.68 16.85 14.38
CA GLU A 343 14.58 16.68 13.41
C GLU A 343 14.21 17.99 12.71
N VAL A 344 14.30 19.12 13.42
CA VAL A 344 14.04 20.46 12.86
C VAL A 344 15.20 20.93 11.97
N GLU A 345 16.45 20.80 12.41
CA GLU A 345 17.62 21.28 11.66
C GLU A 345 17.96 20.43 10.42
N TYR A 346 17.80 19.10 10.49
CA TYR A 346 18.25 18.17 9.46
C TYR A 346 17.11 17.45 8.73
N ARG A 347 15.89 18.03 8.73
CA ARG A 347 14.63 17.40 8.27
C ARG A 347 14.69 16.68 6.92
N ASP A 348 15.42 17.26 5.97
CA ASP A 348 15.57 16.76 4.59
C ASP A 348 16.65 15.66 4.46
N LEU A 349 17.56 15.58 5.44
CA LEU A 349 18.68 14.64 5.50
C LEU A 349 18.39 13.41 6.37
N ILE A 350 17.24 13.38 7.06
CA ILE A 350 16.77 12.24 7.88
C ILE A 350 16.77 10.92 7.10
N ASP A 351 16.24 10.93 5.88
CA ASP A 351 16.15 9.74 5.04
C ASP A 351 17.48 9.41 4.34
N GLU A 352 18.34 10.40 4.03
CA GLU A 352 19.66 10.19 3.43
C GLU A 352 20.62 9.50 4.42
N TYR A 353 20.66 9.97 5.67
CA TYR A 353 21.57 9.46 6.72
C TYR A 353 20.91 8.50 7.72
N ARG A 354 19.64 8.14 7.51
CA ARG A 354 18.84 7.26 8.39
C ARG A 354 18.85 7.72 9.85
N LEU A 355 18.60 9.00 10.08
CA LEU A 355 18.65 9.60 11.42
C LEU A 355 17.57 9.01 12.36
N SER A 356 16.52 8.40 11.81
CA SER A 356 15.57 7.56 12.54
C SER A 356 16.23 6.36 13.25
N ASP A 357 17.12 5.63 12.58
CA ASP A 357 17.85 4.49 13.16
C ASP A 357 18.84 4.97 14.24
N ALA A 358 19.49 6.11 14.01
CA ALA A 358 20.38 6.74 15.00
C ALA A 358 19.61 7.23 16.24
N ALA A 359 18.43 7.83 16.06
CA ALA A 359 17.55 8.26 17.15
C ALA A 359 17.05 7.06 17.98
N VAL A 360 16.65 5.96 17.33
CA VAL A 360 16.30 4.70 18.02
C VAL A 360 17.48 4.15 18.81
N ALA A 361 18.69 4.18 18.25
CA ALA A 361 19.89 3.73 18.95
C ALA A 361 20.24 4.62 20.17
N ALA A 362 20.00 5.93 20.08
CA ALA A 362 20.22 6.87 21.18
C ALA A 362 19.22 6.68 22.35
N ILE A 363 17.93 6.46 22.05
CA ILE A 363 16.92 6.23 23.11
C ILE A 363 16.97 4.80 23.69
N HIS A 364 17.43 3.80 22.92
CA HIS A 364 17.45 2.38 23.34
C HIS A 364 18.02 2.10 24.75
N PRO A 365 19.19 2.62 25.17
CA PRO A 365 19.72 2.36 26.51
C PRO A 365 18.82 2.93 27.62
N LEU A 366 18.42 4.21 27.52
CA LEU A 366 17.51 4.82 28.49
C LEU A 366 16.14 4.14 28.49
N PHE A 367 15.61 3.79 27.32
CA PHE A 367 14.33 3.11 27.19
C PHE A 367 14.36 1.70 27.80
N ARG A 368 15.49 1.00 27.75
CA ARG A 368 15.67 -0.29 28.43
C ARG A 368 15.64 -0.13 29.96
N GLU A 369 16.40 0.82 30.47
CA GLU A 369 16.47 1.17 31.90
C GLU A 369 15.06 1.58 32.41
N ALA A 370 14.38 2.45 31.67
CA ALA A 370 13.02 2.90 31.93
C ALA A 370 12.01 1.74 31.98
N MET A 371 12.10 0.82 31.02
CA MET A 371 11.24 -0.37 30.95
C MET A 371 11.63 -1.46 31.98
N GLU A 372 12.63 -1.23 32.82
CA GLU A 372 12.99 -2.07 33.98
C GLU A 372 12.51 -1.49 35.31
N GLU A 373 12.45 -0.17 35.43
CA GLU A 373 11.93 0.54 36.63
C GLU A 373 10.42 0.84 36.58
N TRP A 374 9.81 0.92 35.39
CA TRP A 374 8.43 1.35 35.20
C TRP A 374 7.36 0.35 35.70
N GLU A 375 6.32 0.87 36.36
CA GLU A 375 5.13 0.14 36.81
C GLU A 375 3.86 0.53 35.99
N PRO A 376 3.54 -0.17 34.88
CA PRO A 376 2.58 0.30 33.87
C PRO A 376 1.13 0.50 34.32
N LEU A 377 0.71 -0.14 35.42
CA LEU A 377 -0.66 -0.01 35.96
C LEU A 377 -0.78 1.14 36.97
N LYS A 378 0.34 1.72 37.43
CA LYS A 378 0.37 2.86 38.36
C LYS A 378 0.56 4.18 37.63
N ASP A 379 1.53 4.23 36.72
CA ASP A 379 1.68 5.34 35.77
C ASP A 379 1.50 4.84 34.33
N PRO A 380 0.28 4.88 33.77
CA PRO A 380 0.03 4.50 32.39
C PRO A 380 0.58 5.51 31.36
N THR A 381 1.01 6.69 31.79
CA THR A 381 1.37 7.86 30.97
C THR A 381 2.87 8.11 30.82
N PHE A 382 3.69 7.42 31.60
CA PHE A 382 5.15 7.45 31.56
C PHE A 382 5.72 7.40 30.13
N LEU A 383 6.64 8.31 29.78
CA LEU A 383 7.28 8.49 28.46
C LEU A 383 6.35 8.69 27.24
N VAL A 384 5.02 8.71 27.40
CA VAL A 384 4.09 8.87 26.28
C VAL A 384 4.29 10.23 25.58
N ALA A 385 4.40 11.31 26.36
CA ALA A 385 4.63 12.66 25.82
C ALA A 385 5.93 12.74 24.99
N ASP A 386 7.00 12.16 25.51
CA ASP A 386 8.34 12.21 24.93
C ASP A 386 8.39 11.41 23.62
N LEU A 387 7.85 10.20 23.64
CA LEU A 387 7.70 9.40 22.44
C LEU A 387 6.76 10.07 21.42
N THR A 388 5.67 10.72 21.81
CA THR A 388 4.81 11.45 20.85
C THR A 388 5.53 12.61 20.16
N ARG A 389 6.44 13.32 20.85
CA ARG A 389 7.31 14.34 20.23
C ARG A 389 8.28 13.71 19.23
N LEU A 390 8.83 12.53 19.54
CA LEU A 390 9.80 11.84 18.68
C LEU A 390 9.17 10.99 17.55
N LEU A 391 7.86 10.73 17.55
CA LEU A 391 7.18 9.95 16.50
C LEU A 391 7.48 10.41 15.05
N PRO A 392 7.57 11.71 14.71
CA PRO A 392 7.88 12.15 13.35
C PRO A 392 9.30 11.79 12.88
N LEU A 393 10.24 11.62 13.83
CA LEU A 393 11.61 11.17 13.61
C LEU A 393 11.71 9.63 13.64
N LEU A 394 11.13 8.98 14.65
CA LEU A 394 11.23 7.53 14.90
C LEU A 394 10.36 6.69 13.97
N SER A 395 9.22 7.23 13.52
CA SER A 395 8.18 6.50 12.78
C SER A 395 7.86 7.13 11.42
N ARG A 396 8.82 7.85 10.80
CA ARG A 396 8.72 8.34 9.42
C ARG A 396 8.51 7.17 8.45
N LYS A 397 7.32 7.06 7.89
CA LYS A 397 7.06 6.23 6.71
C LYS A 397 7.69 6.92 5.51
N SER A 398 8.73 6.32 4.92
CA SER A 398 9.35 6.87 3.71
C SER A 398 8.32 6.95 2.58
N GLN A 399 8.00 8.18 2.16
CA GLN A 399 6.99 8.46 1.13
C GLN A 399 7.40 7.99 -0.28
N GLN A 400 8.64 7.52 -0.46
CA GLN A 400 9.19 7.11 -1.75
C GLN A 400 8.89 5.64 -2.12
N ILE A 401 8.19 4.87 -1.26
CA ILE A 401 7.98 3.41 -1.44
C ILE A 401 6.52 3.05 -1.77
N GLU A 402 5.77 3.93 -2.44
CA GLU A 402 4.40 3.62 -2.88
C GLU A 402 4.34 3.00 -4.30
N ASP A 403 5.21 3.40 -5.24
CA ASP A 403 5.03 3.07 -6.67
C ASP A 403 5.64 1.74 -7.18
N GLU A 404 6.80 1.26 -6.70
CA GLU A 404 7.49 0.11 -7.34
C GLU A 404 7.77 -1.15 -6.49
N GLN A 405 7.67 -1.12 -5.14
CA GLN A 405 8.19 -2.23 -4.29
C GLN A 405 7.16 -3.03 -3.46
N VAL A 406 5.86 -2.89 -3.76
CA VAL A 406 4.72 -3.44 -2.99
C VAL A 406 4.79 -4.97 -2.71
N GLN A 407 5.59 -5.73 -3.45
CA GLN A 407 5.64 -7.20 -3.40
C GLN A 407 6.87 -7.84 -2.71
N ARG A 408 7.89 -7.09 -2.26
CA ARG A 408 9.17 -7.72 -1.81
C ARG A 408 9.80 -7.30 -0.48
N HIS A 409 9.36 -6.24 0.22
CA HIS A 409 10.01 -5.81 1.48
C HIS A 409 9.08 -5.61 2.69
N ARG A 410 7.87 -6.20 2.70
CA ARG A 410 6.99 -6.26 3.90
C ARG A 410 7.49 -7.20 5.02
N GLN A 411 8.81 -7.33 5.22
CA GLN A 411 9.40 -8.19 6.26
C GLN A 411 10.53 -7.54 7.08
N SER A 412 11.00 -6.34 6.72
CA SER A 412 11.81 -5.52 7.62
C SER A 412 10.87 -4.67 8.50
N THR A 413 10.78 -4.99 9.79
CA THR A 413 10.23 -4.05 10.78
C THR A 413 11.15 -2.84 10.88
N SER A 414 10.59 -1.66 11.12
CA SER A 414 11.37 -0.46 11.47
C SER A 414 12.18 -0.72 12.75
N SER A 415 13.28 0.02 12.91
CA SER A 415 14.08 0.05 14.15
C SER A 415 13.20 0.40 15.36
N TYR A 416 12.30 1.40 15.23
CA TYR A 416 11.34 1.77 16.28
C TYR A 416 10.31 0.67 16.55
N GLU A 417 9.75 0.05 15.51
CA GLU A 417 8.83 -1.09 15.66
C GLU A 417 9.49 -2.26 16.40
N SER A 418 10.77 -2.48 16.11
CA SER A 418 11.60 -3.52 16.73
C SER A 418 11.93 -3.20 18.20
N LEU A 419 12.15 -1.92 18.55
CA LEU A 419 12.32 -1.45 19.93
C LEU A 419 11.05 -1.73 20.78
N ILE A 420 9.89 -1.30 20.30
CA ILE A 420 8.61 -1.47 21.00
C ILE A 420 8.23 -2.95 21.10
N TYR A 421 8.46 -3.75 20.04
CA TYR A 421 8.17 -5.19 20.07
C TYR A 421 9.11 -5.99 20.98
N SER A 422 10.38 -5.58 21.14
CA SER A 422 11.38 -6.34 21.90
C SER A 422 11.55 -5.94 23.37
N ILE A 423 11.23 -4.69 23.75
CA ILE A 423 11.39 -4.18 25.13
C ILE A 423 10.04 -3.90 25.78
N TRP A 424 9.21 -3.06 25.16
CA TRP A 424 7.94 -2.59 25.75
C TRP A 424 6.87 -3.69 25.80
N LEU A 425 6.65 -4.40 24.69
CA LEU A 425 5.63 -5.45 24.60
C LEU A 425 5.82 -6.57 25.64
N PRO A 426 7.03 -7.13 25.88
CA PRO A 426 7.24 -8.13 26.94
C PRO A 426 6.90 -7.64 28.34
N ARG A 427 7.22 -6.38 28.69
CA ARG A 427 6.94 -5.79 30.01
C ARG A 427 5.44 -5.59 30.21
N VAL A 428 4.78 -4.88 29.28
CA VAL A 428 3.33 -4.66 29.33
C VAL A 428 2.55 -5.98 29.29
N ARG A 429 3.00 -6.98 28.50
CA ARG A 429 2.41 -8.33 28.52
C ARG A 429 2.56 -9.03 29.87
N SER A 430 3.73 -8.96 30.51
CA SER A 430 3.94 -9.56 31.83
C SER A 430 2.95 -9.01 32.85
N VAL A 431 2.88 -7.68 32.94
CA VAL A 431 2.03 -6.95 33.90
C VAL A 431 0.54 -7.18 33.63
N LEU A 432 0.09 -7.10 32.37
CA LEU A 432 -1.30 -7.38 32.01
C LEU A 432 -1.71 -8.86 32.21
N LEU A 433 -0.79 -9.82 32.12
CA LEU A 433 -1.07 -11.21 32.44
C LEU A 433 -1.13 -11.45 33.96
N ASN A 434 -0.12 -10.99 34.70
CA ASN A 434 0.13 -11.41 36.08
C ASN A 434 -0.55 -10.52 37.14
N GLU A 435 -0.59 -9.21 36.94
CA GLU A 435 -0.94 -8.22 37.99
C GLU A 435 -2.34 -7.61 37.81
N TRP A 436 -2.77 -7.39 36.57
CA TRP A 436 -4.07 -6.76 36.27
C TRP A 436 -5.26 -7.64 36.70
N ASP A 437 -6.16 -7.16 37.56
CA ASP A 437 -7.47 -7.79 37.82
C ASP A 437 -8.51 -7.37 36.77
N VAL A 438 -9.17 -8.36 36.15
CA VAL A 438 -10.24 -8.16 35.19
C VAL A 438 -11.44 -7.41 35.78
N TYR A 439 -11.72 -7.56 37.09
CA TYR A 439 -12.80 -6.81 37.73
C TYR A 439 -12.50 -5.31 37.93
N GLU A 440 -11.24 -4.89 37.77
CA GLU A 440 -10.80 -3.49 37.78
C GLU A 440 -10.19 -3.14 36.40
N PRO A 441 -11.02 -2.85 35.38
CA PRO A 441 -10.53 -2.57 34.03
C PRO A 441 -9.74 -1.26 33.93
N SER A 442 -10.01 -0.29 34.83
CA SER A 442 -9.53 1.10 34.72
C SER A 442 -8.01 1.21 34.46
N PRO A 443 -7.09 0.61 35.24
CA PRO A 443 -5.66 0.78 35.03
C PRO A 443 -5.20 0.24 33.67
N ALA A 444 -5.69 -0.94 33.28
CA ALA A 444 -5.35 -1.57 32.00
C ALA A 444 -5.97 -0.84 30.80
N THR A 445 -7.20 -0.31 30.92
CA THR A 445 -7.79 0.53 29.87
C THR A 445 -7.03 1.85 29.73
N SER A 446 -6.62 2.49 30.83
CA SER A 446 -5.85 3.73 30.81
C SER A 446 -4.49 3.53 30.13
N LEU A 447 -3.78 2.45 30.47
CA LEU A 447 -2.52 2.06 29.83
C LEU A 447 -2.68 1.83 28.31
N VAL A 448 -3.69 1.07 27.90
CA VAL A 448 -3.96 0.78 26.48
C VAL A 448 -4.38 2.04 25.72
N VAL A 449 -5.11 2.98 26.35
CA VAL A 449 -5.52 4.24 25.73
C VAL A 449 -4.36 5.23 25.61
N ALA A 450 -3.53 5.37 26.64
CA ALA A 450 -2.41 6.31 26.63
C ALA A 450 -1.36 5.95 25.57
N TRP A 451 -1.08 4.66 25.37
CA TRP A 451 -0.07 4.20 24.43
C TRP A 451 -0.58 3.92 23.01
N LYS A 452 -1.90 3.98 22.75
CA LYS A 452 -2.51 3.57 21.47
C LYS A 452 -1.93 4.30 20.24
N ASP A 453 -1.58 5.58 20.40
CA ASP A 453 -1.09 6.47 19.33
C ASP A 453 0.44 6.43 19.19
N VAL A 454 1.14 5.87 20.19
CA VAL A 454 2.60 5.74 20.25
C VAL A 454 3.09 4.41 19.67
N ILE A 455 2.36 3.31 19.92
CA ILE A 455 2.81 1.97 19.55
C ILE A 455 2.39 1.58 18.13
N PRO A 456 3.17 0.72 17.42
CA PRO A 456 2.77 0.23 16.11
C PRO A 456 1.45 -0.54 16.16
N THR A 457 0.62 -0.41 15.12
CA THR A 457 -0.73 -1.01 15.06
C THR A 457 -0.73 -2.54 15.19
N PHE A 458 0.33 -3.21 14.72
CA PHE A 458 0.49 -4.66 14.92
C PHE A 458 0.78 -5.03 16.38
N VAL A 459 1.43 -4.16 17.16
CA VAL A 459 1.68 -4.35 18.60
C VAL A 459 0.40 -4.10 19.39
N TYR A 460 -0.35 -3.04 19.08
CA TYR A 460 -1.66 -2.76 19.67
C TYR A 460 -2.62 -3.94 19.48
N SER A 461 -2.74 -4.44 18.25
CA SER A 461 -3.54 -5.63 17.95
C SER A 461 -2.98 -6.93 18.56
N ASN A 462 -1.67 -7.06 18.78
CA ASN A 462 -1.09 -8.18 19.52
C ASN A 462 -1.60 -8.19 20.98
N ILE A 463 -1.52 -7.06 21.68
CA ILE A 463 -1.94 -6.93 23.08
C ILE A 463 -3.44 -7.21 23.23
N LEU A 464 -4.28 -6.60 22.40
CA LEU A 464 -5.72 -6.89 22.42
C LEU A 464 -6.01 -8.38 22.24
N ASN A 465 -5.38 -9.03 21.25
CA ASN A 465 -5.81 -10.36 20.82
C ASN A 465 -5.08 -11.54 21.47
N GLN A 466 -3.87 -11.34 21.97
CA GLN A 466 -3.06 -12.39 22.62
C GLN A 466 -2.99 -12.24 24.15
N VAL A 467 -3.37 -11.07 24.70
CA VAL A 467 -3.28 -10.79 26.15
C VAL A 467 -4.65 -10.53 26.74
N ILE A 468 -5.35 -9.50 26.24
CA ILE A 468 -6.60 -9.01 26.83
C ILE A 468 -7.77 -9.95 26.49
N VAL A 469 -8.06 -10.20 25.21
CA VAL A 469 -9.16 -11.07 24.77
C VAL A 469 -9.11 -12.49 25.40
N PRO A 470 -7.96 -13.18 25.48
CA PRO A 470 -7.88 -14.48 26.17
C PRO A 470 -8.23 -14.39 27.65
N LYS A 471 -7.76 -13.36 28.36
CA LYS A 471 -8.00 -13.14 29.80
C LYS A 471 -9.48 -12.76 30.07
N LEU A 472 -10.07 -11.89 29.25
CA LEU A 472 -11.51 -11.59 29.27
C LEU A 472 -12.34 -12.86 28.99
N SER A 473 -11.95 -13.67 27.99
CA SER A 473 -12.66 -14.91 27.64
C SER A 473 -12.57 -15.96 28.75
N ALA A 474 -11.42 -16.06 29.44
CA ALA A 474 -11.27 -16.90 30.62
C ALA A 474 -12.21 -16.46 31.76
N ALA A 475 -12.26 -15.17 32.08
CA ALA A 475 -13.18 -14.63 33.09
C ALA A 475 -14.67 -14.85 32.73
N ILE A 476 -15.06 -14.70 31.46
CA ILE A 476 -16.43 -15.06 30.98
C ILE A 476 -16.70 -16.57 31.17
N LYS A 477 -15.71 -17.44 30.93
CA LYS A 477 -15.85 -18.91 31.07
C LYS A 477 -15.95 -19.31 32.53
N GLU A 478 -15.20 -18.69 33.43
CA GLU A 478 -15.28 -18.90 34.87
C GLU A 478 -16.58 -18.36 35.48
N TRP A 479 -17.04 -17.18 35.03
CA TRP A 479 -18.23 -16.50 35.54
C TRP A 479 -19.46 -17.43 35.60
N LYS A 480 -20.05 -17.55 36.79
CA LYS A 480 -21.20 -18.43 37.04
C LYS A 480 -22.36 -17.57 37.57
N PRO A 481 -23.38 -17.27 36.76
CA PRO A 481 -24.51 -16.42 37.17
C PRO A 481 -25.46 -17.08 38.19
N ARG A 482 -25.06 -18.21 38.80
CA ARG A 482 -25.88 -18.93 39.78
C ARG A 482 -25.75 -18.24 41.13
N SER A 483 -26.75 -17.42 41.45
CA SER A 483 -26.97 -16.80 42.77
C SER A 483 -26.90 -17.87 43.88
N SER A 484 -25.74 -18.00 44.52
CA SER A 484 -25.47 -19.03 45.52
C SER A 484 -26.08 -18.65 46.86
N ARG A 485 -27.28 -19.14 47.14
CA ARG A 485 -28.01 -18.97 48.41
C ARG A 485 -27.35 -19.65 49.62
N ARG A 486 -26.07 -20.06 49.52
CA ARG A 486 -25.31 -20.81 50.55
C ARG A 486 -23.93 -20.23 50.89
N HIS A 487 -23.33 -19.40 50.04
CA HIS A 487 -22.03 -18.77 50.33
C HIS A 487 -21.98 -17.32 49.80
N PRO A 488 -22.11 -16.30 50.67
CA PRO A 488 -21.94 -14.90 50.29
C PRO A 488 -20.50 -14.52 49.93
N GLU A 489 -19.52 -15.19 50.54
CA GLU A 489 -18.11 -14.77 50.54
C GLU A 489 -17.38 -15.02 49.22
N SER A 490 -17.79 -16.02 48.42
CA SER A 490 -17.27 -16.26 47.07
C SER A 490 -17.84 -15.25 46.04
N SER A 491 -17.91 -13.97 46.42
CA SER A 491 -18.76 -12.96 45.78
C SER A 491 -18.35 -12.60 44.36
N GLN A 492 -17.05 -12.60 44.03
CA GLN A 492 -16.54 -12.09 42.75
C GLN A 492 -17.07 -12.86 41.53
N GLY A 493 -16.97 -14.19 41.52
CA GLY A 493 -17.38 -15.04 40.39
C GLY A 493 -18.88 -15.05 40.05
N SER A 494 -19.71 -14.37 40.87
CA SER A 494 -21.14 -14.15 40.64
C SER A 494 -21.50 -12.68 40.34
N ARG A 495 -20.54 -11.74 40.33
CA ARG A 495 -20.80 -10.34 39.97
C ARG A 495 -21.19 -10.23 38.49
N PHE A 496 -21.99 -9.23 38.15
CA PHE A 496 -22.27 -8.89 36.75
C PHE A 496 -20.97 -8.43 36.06
N PRO A 497 -20.60 -8.94 34.87
CA PRO A 497 -19.34 -8.62 34.18
C PRO A 497 -19.37 -7.24 33.50
N TRP A 498 -19.57 -6.18 34.30
CA TRP A 498 -19.59 -4.78 33.85
C TRP A 498 -18.29 -4.36 33.13
N TRP A 499 -17.16 -4.96 33.53
CA TRP A 499 -15.84 -4.78 32.93
C TRP A 499 -15.78 -5.20 31.46
N LEU A 500 -16.71 -6.02 30.95
CA LEU A 500 -16.72 -6.38 29.54
C LEU A 500 -16.98 -5.14 28.67
N PHE A 501 -17.95 -4.33 29.09
CA PHE A 501 -18.51 -3.23 28.30
C PHE A 501 -17.48 -2.11 28.11
N THR A 502 -16.61 -1.88 29.10
CA THR A 502 -15.46 -0.95 28.98
C THR A 502 -14.42 -1.42 27.96
N TRP A 503 -14.36 -2.71 27.62
CA TRP A 503 -13.44 -3.24 26.60
C TRP A 503 -14.05 -3.32 25.20
N LEU A 504 -15.38 -3.43 25.05
CA LEU A 504 -16.04 -3.59 23.74
C LEU A 504 -15.67 -2.50 22.73
N GLN A 505 -15.50 -1.26 23.20
CA GLN A 505 -15.13 -0.10 22.37
C GLN A 505 -13.72 -0.17 21.75
N TYR A 506 -12.83 -1.04 22.27
CA TYR A 506 -11.46 -1.20 21.78
C TYR A 506 -11.26 -2.46 20.93
N LEU A 507 -12.31 -3.25 20.72
CA LEU A 507 -12.19 -4.61 20.17
C LEU A 507 -12.71 -4.73 18.73
N ASP A 508 -11.92 -5.43 17.91
CA ASP A 508 -12.28 -5.77 16.53
C ASP A 508 -13.69 -6.39 16.42
N GLU A 509 -14.41 -6.05 15.35
CA GLU A 509 -15.80 -6.44 15.08
C GLU A 509 -16.10 -7.93 15.36
N ARG A 510 -15.15 -8.83 15.08
CA ARG A 510 -15.27 -10.28 15.35
C ARG A 510 -15.59 -10.64 16.81
N HIS A 511 -15.20 -9.79 17.76
CA HIS A 511 -15.46 -10.00 19.20
C HIS A 511 -16.73 -9.27 19.66
N THR A 512 -17.07 -8.17 18.99
CA THR A 512 -18.17 -7.26 19.33
C THR A 512 -19.49 -7.65 18.64
N ASN A 513 -19.47 -8.37 17.51
CA ASN A 513 -20.68 -8.89 16.88
C ASN A 513 -21.22 -10.13 17.64
N PRO A 514 -22.38 -10.06 18.33
CA PRO A 514 -22.92 -11.19 19.08
C PRO A 514 -23.33 -12.36 18.19
N ARG A 515 -23.55 -12.12 16.88
CA ARG A 515 -23.97 -13.12 15.89
C ARG A 515 -22.87 -14.07 15.44
N HIS A 516 -21.58 -13.73 15.57
CA HIS A 516 -20.50 -14.66 15.20
C HIS A 516 -20.54 -15.96 16.02
N ALA A 517 -19.94 -17.02 15.45
CA ALA A 517 -19.86 -18.33 16.08
C ALA A 517 -18.82 -18.37 17.23
N THR A 518 -17.82 -17.50 17.17
CA THR A 518 -16.73 -17.30 18.13
C THR A 518 -16.56 -15.80 18.37
N GLY A 519 -16.00 -15.41 19.53
CA GLY A 519 -15.84 -14.01 19.95
C GLY A 519 -16.49 -13.74 21.31
N LEU A 520 -16.06 -12.68 21.99
CA LEU A 520 -16.45 -12.39 23.37
C LEU A 520 -17.97 -12.24 23.53
N LEU A 521 -18.64 -11.42 22.70
CA LEU A 521 -20.09 -11.28 22.77
C LEU A 521 -20.86 -12.55 22.33
N SER A 522 -20.21 -13.49 21.63
CA SER A 522 -20.81 -14.80 21.34
C SER A 522 -20.83 -15.74 22.56
N ASP A 523 -19.76 -15.75 23.37
CA ASP A 523 -19.69 -16.51 24.64
C ASP A 523 -20.61 -15.89 25.69
N VAL A 524 -20.62 -14.55 25.75
CA VAL A 524 -21.46 -13.75 26.66
C VAL A 524 -22.95 -13.93 26.34
N ARG A 525 -23.35 -13.95 25.05
CA ARG A 525 -24.71 -14.34 24.62
C ARG A 525 -25.10 -15.75 25.07
N ARG A 526 -24.18 -16.73 25.02
CA ARG A 526 -24.45 -18.10 25.51
C ARG A 526 -24.64 -18.10 27.03
N LYS A 527 -23.77 -17.40 27.77
CA LYS A 527 -23.88 -17.25 29.23
C LYS A 527 -25.17 -16.52 29.63
N PHE A 528 -25.56 -15.45 28.91
CA PHE A 528 -26.80 -14.70 29.16
C PHE A 528 -28.06 -15.57 29.07
N ARG A 529 -28.13 -16.50 28.10
CA ARG A 529 -29.23 -17.46 28.03
C ARG A 529 -29.30 -18.33 29.30
N VAL A 530 -28.15 -18.81 29.79
CA VAL A 530 -28.06 -19.55 31.08
C VAL A 530 -28.43 -18.66 32.29
N VAL A 531 -28.17 -17.34 32.25
CA VAL A 531 -28.71 -16.39 33.23
C VAL A 531 -30.23 -16.44 33.20
N LEU A 532 -30.85 -16.21 32.04
CA LEU A 532 -32.32 -16.18 31.89
C LEU A 532 -32.97 -17.52 32.24
N ASP A 533 -32.31 -18.65 31.97
CA ASP A 533 -32.78 -20.00 32.33
C ASP A 533 -32.71 -20.29 33.84
N THR A 534 -31.78 -19.65 34.57
CA THR A 534 -31.50 -19.97 35.99
C THR A 534 -31.78 -18.83 36.99
N TRP A 535 -32.16 -17.64 36.51
CA TRP A 535 -32.53 -16.51 37.37
C TRP A 535 -33.81 -16.80 38.16
N ASP A 536 -33.91 -16.16 39.32
CA ASP A 536 -34.95 -16.34 40.32
C ASP A 536 -35.88 -15.13 40.26
N LEU A 537 -37.09 -15.30 39.71
CA LEU A 537 -38.00 -14.20 39.35
C LEU A 537 -38.37 -13.32 40.55
N ARG A 538 -38.40 -13.92 41.75
CA ARG A 538 -38.64 -13.26 43.06
C ARG A 538 -37.59 -12.21 43.44
N LYS A 539 -36.46 -12.17 42.73
CA LYS A 539 -35.41 -11.14 42.90
C LYS A 539 -35.63 -9.92 42.01
N GLY A 540 -36.68 -9.92 41.20
CA GLY A 540 -36.96 -8.86 40.23
C GLY A 540 -35.97 -8.86 39.06
N LEU A 541 -35.71 -7.68 38.53
CA LEU A 541 -34.85 -7.45 37.38
C LEU A 541 -33.40 -7.89 37.60
N LEU A 542 -32.71 -8.20 36.51
CA LEU A 542 -31.28 -8.48 36.51
C LEU A 542 -30.47 -7.19 36.71
N ASN A 543 -29.31 -7.29 37.35
CA ASN A 543 -28.40 -6.15 37.46
C ASN A 543 -27.78 -5.82 36.09
N GLY A 544 -27.88 -4.56 35.66
CA GLY A 544 -27.27 -4.07 34.42
C GLY A 544 -27.95 -4.52 33.13
N VAL A 545 -29.28 -4.77 33.14
CA VAL A 545 -30.04 -5.21 31.95
C VAL A 545 -29.80 -4.33 30.73
N ASP A 546 -29.74 -3.01 30.90
CA ASP A 546 -29.65 -2.08 29.76
C ASP A 546 -28.32 -2.22 29.01
N LEU A 547 -27.23 -2.55 29.72
CA LEU A 547 -25.94 -2.88 29.10
C LEU A 547 -26.03 -4.18 28.29
N TRP A 548 -26.74 -5.21 28.78
CA TRP A 548 -27.01 -6.43 27.99
C TRP A 548 -27.85 -6.13 26.75
N LYS A 549 -28.84 -5.24 26.87
CA LYS A 549 -29.74 -4.81 25.79
C LYS A 549 -28.99 -4.05 24.71
N GLU A 550 -28.11 -3.13 25.09
CA GLU A 550 -27.22 -2.39 24.20
C GLU A 550 -26.25 -3.31 23.45
N ALA A 551 -25.47 -4.14 24.18
CA ALA A 551 -24.43 -4.96 23.57
C ALA A 551 -24.92 -6.17 22.77
N LEU A 552 -26.12 -6.70 23.06
CA LEU A 552 -26.69 -7.84 22.31
C LEU A 552 -27.73 -7.41 21.26
N GLY A 553 -28.33 -6.22 21.38
CA GLY A 553 -29.32 -5.69 20.43
C GLY A 553 -30.42 -6.71 20.10
N SER A 554 -30.62 -7.02 18.81
CA SER A 554 -31.61 -8.03 18.38
C SER A 554 -31.46 -9.44 18.98
N GLU A 555 -30.26 -9.81 19.48
CA GLU A 555 -30.04 -11.09 20.16
C GLU A 555 -30.52 -11.07 21.63
N PHE A 556 -30.68 -9.89 22.24
CA PHE A 556 -31.29 -9.69 23.56
C PHE A 556 -32.77 -10.08 23.51
N ASP A 557 -33.55 -9.42 22.64
CA ASP A 557 -34.97 -9.72 22.40
C ASP A 557 -35.15 -11.22 22.10
N ALA A 558 -34.35 -11.76 21.17
CA ALA A 558 -34.43 -13.16 20.79
C ALA A 558 -34.07 -14.13 21.92
N ALA A 559 -33.30 -13.72 22.93
CA ALA A 559 -33.05 -14.49 24.14
C ALA A 559 -34.23 -14.38 25.13
N LEU A 560 -34.75 -13.18 25.39
CA LEU A 560 -35.91 -12.97 26.27
C LEU A 560 -37.14 -13.77 25.82
N HIS A 561 -37.49 -13.73 24.53
CA HIS A 561 -38.64 -14.45 23.98
C HIS A 561 -38.47 -15.98 24.00
N LYS A 562 -37.24 -16.50 24.08
CA LYS A 562 -36.92 -17.94 24.04
C LYS A 562 -36.70 -18.58 25.41
N HIS A 563 -36.10 -17.83 26.34
CA HIS A 563 -35.64 -18.36 27.63
C HIS A 563 -36.45 -17.80 28.80
N LEU A 564 -36.73 -16.49 28.81
CA LEU A 564 -37.45 -15.86 29.91
C LEU A 564 -38.98 -15.94 29.75
N LEU A 565 -39.51 -15.61 28.57
CA LEU A 565 -40.96 -15.51 28.36
C LEU A 565 -41.72 -16.83 28.66
N PRO A 566 -41.22 -18.02 28.28
CA PRO A 566 -41.84 -19.29 28.68
C PRO A 566 -41.73 -19.58 30.18
N ARG A 567 -40.72 -19.02 30.87
CA ARG A 567 -40.59 -19.11 32.34
C ARG A 567 -41.54 -18.16 33.08
N LEU A 568 -41.77 -16.96 32.55
CA LEU A 568 -42.80 -16.04 33.06
C LEU A 568 -44.20 -16.66 32.91
N ALA A 569 -44.50 -17.23 31.75
CA ALA A 569 -45.74 -17.99 31.51
C ALA A 569 -45.91 -19.15 32.50
N ARG A 570 -44.86 -19.96 32.67
CA ARG A 570 -44.84 -21.05 33.66
C ARG A 570 -45.02 -20.53 35.10
N HIS A 571 -44.47 -19.38 35.46
CA HIS A 571 -44.63 -18.77 36.79
C HIS A 571 -46.08 -18.40 37.07
N LEU A 572 -46.75 -17.73 36.11
CA LEU A 572 -48.19 -17.45 36.20
C LEU A 572 -49.03 -18.74 36.18
N ARG A 573 -48.59 -19.78 35.48
CA ARG A 573 -49.32 -21.05 35.43
C ARG A 573 -49.25 -21.81 36.75
N GLU A 574 -48.08 -21.92 37.36
CA GLU A 574 -47.80 -22.78 38.52
C GLU A 574 -47.96 -22.08 39.88
N ASN A 575 -47.71 -20.76 39.97
CA ASN A 575 -47.65 -20.05 41.26
C ASN A 575 -48.73 -18.97 41.45
N PHE A 576 -49.46 -18.57 40.40
CA PHE A 576 -50.52 -17.57 40.49
C PHE A 576 -51.89 -18.23 40.41
N GLU A 577 -52.68 -18.13 41.46
CA GLU A 577 -54.09 -18.54 41.48
C GLU A 577 -54.94 -17.29 41.73
N VAL A 578 -56.10 -17.22 41.08
CA VAL A 578 -57.08 -16.16 41.36
C VAL A 578 -58.02 -16.70 42.44
N ASN A 579 -58.26 -15.91 43.48
CA ASN A 579 -59.11 -16.28 44.61
C ASN A 579 -59.75 -15.02 45.21
N PRO A 580 -61.08 -14.81 45.10
CA PRO A 580 -61.74 -13.62 45.60
C PRO A 580 -61.61 -13.39 47.12
N GLN A 581 -61.28 -14.41 47.92
CA GLN A 581 -61.24 -14.34 49.38
C GLN A 581 -59.83 -14.12 49.97
N ASP A 582 -58.78 -14.56 49.27
CA ASP A 582 -57.38 -14.42 49.69
C ASP A 582 -56.47 -14.43 48.45
N GLN A 583 -56.09 -13.26 47.97
CA GLN A 583 -55.43 -13.07 46.67
C GLN A 583 -53.93 -12.77 46.83
N ASP A 584 -53.08 -13.76 46.55
CA ASP A 584 -51.64 -13.52 46.39
C ASP A 584 -51.37 -12.82 45.04
N LEU A 585 -50.75 -11.64 45.09
CA LEU A 585 -50.28 -10.90 43.93
C LEU A 585 -48.78 -11.09 43.65
N SER A 586 -48.02 -11.72 44.54
CA SER A 586 -46.54 -11.80 44.46
C SER A 586 -46.06 -12.44 43.15
N ALA A 587 -46.72 -13.53 42.72
CA ALA A 587 -46.41 -14.23 41.48
C ALA A 587 -46.75 -13.42 40.21
N PHE A 588 -47.65 -12.45 40.32
CA PHE A 588 -48.07 -11.53 39.25
C PHE A 588 -47.16 -10.28 39.21
N GLU A 589 -46.89 -9.66 40.35
CA GLU A 589 -45.89 -8.59 40.49
C GLU A 589 -44.51 -8.99 39.98
N ASP A 590 -44.05 -10.21 40.31
CA ASP A 590 -42.78 -10.76 39.83
C ASP A 590 -42.68 -10.84 38.31
N VAL A 591 -43.81 -10.87 37.61
CA VAL A 591 -43.89 -10.88 36.15
C VAL A 591 -44.04 -9.45 35.61
N LEU A 592 -44.86 -8.60 36.25
CA LEU A 592 -44.98 -7.17 35.93
C LEU A 592 -43.65 -6.41 35.99
N LYS A 593 -42.74 -6.79 36.90
CA LYS A 593 -41.37 -6.27 37.00
C LYS A 593 -40.55 -6.36 35.70
N TRP A 594 -40.97 -7.19 34.73
CA TRP A 594 -40.31 -7.36 33.43
C TRP A 594 -41.02 -6.65 32.26
N LYS A 595 -42.14 -5.94 32.48
CA LYS A 595 -42.99 -5.40 31.40
C LYS A 595 -42.20 -4.54 30.39
N ASP A 596 -41.33 -3.67 30.90
CA ASP A 596 -40.62 -2.64 30.11
C ASP A 596 -39.46 -3.21 29.27
N LEU A 597 -39.19 -4.51 29.39
CA LEU A 597 -38.22 -5.26 28.58
C LEU A 597 -38.87 -5.99 27.39
N TYR A 598 -40.20 -5.96 27.30
CA TYR A 598 -40.95 -6.51 26.17
C TYR A 598 -41.72 -5.41 25.44
N LYS A 599 -42.12 -5.69 24.19
CA LYS A 599 -43.09 -4.83 23.48
C LYS A 599 -44.47 -5.08 24.10
N PRO A 600 -45.29 -4.04 24.39
CA PRO A 600 -46.57 -4.21 25.10
C PRO A 600 -47.45 -5.32 24.52
N LYS A 601 -47.60 -5.41 23.19
CA LYS A 601 -48.37 -6.49 22.51
C LYS A 601 -47.91 -7.91 22.87
N VAL A 602 -46.62 -8.16 23.10
CA VAL A 602 -46.10 -9.48 23.49
C VAL A 602 -46.45 -9.80 24.95
N PHE A 603 -46.39 -8.80 25.82
CA PHE A 603 -46.75 -8.94 27.23
C PHE A 603 -48.28 -9.04 27.43
N GLY A 604 -49.08 -8.34 26.62
CA GLY A 604 -50.52 -8.54 26.54
C GLY A 604 -50.90 -9.97 26.14
N LEU A 605 -50.23 -10.54 25.13
CA LEU A 605 -50.45 -11.96 24.74
C LEU A 605 -50.09 -12.96 25.86
N LEU A 606 -49.11 -12.65 26.71
CA LEU A 606 -48.80 -13.45 27.90
C LEU A 606 -49.97 -13.46 28.90
N LEU A 607 -50.59 -12.28 29.13
CA LEU A 607 -51.75 -12.14 30.02
C LEU A 607 -52.98 -12.85 29.45
N VAL A 608 -53.26 -12.70 28.15
CA VAL A 608 -54.34 -13.41 27.44
C VAL A 608 -54.16 -14.94 27.50
N ALA A 609 -52.93 -15.43 27.52
CA ALA A 609 -52.65 -16.88 27.55
C ALA A 609 -52.70 -17.52 28.96
N GLU A 610 -52.28 -16.81 30.02
CA GLU A 610 -52.10 -17.43 31.36
C GLU A 610 -52.90 -16.76 32.50
N PHE A 611 -53.27 -15.48 32.37
CA PHE A 611 -54.03 -14.73 33.38
C PHE A 611 -55.55 -14.80 33.11
N PHE A 612 -55.99 -14.33 31.93
CA PHE A 612 -57.41 -14.20 31.61
C PHE A 612 -58.19 -15.52 31.66
N PRO A 613 -57.67 -16.69 31.23
CA PRO A 613 -58.39 -17.96 31.36
C PRO A 613 -58.67 -18.37 32.81
N LYS A 614 -57.78 -18.00 33.76
CA LYS A 614 -58.00 -18.23 35.20
C LYS A 614 -59.07 -17.28 35.74
N TRP A 615 -58.95 -15.99 35.39
CA TRP A 615 -59.87 -14.94 35.79
C TRP A 615 -61.31 -15.20 35.29
N HIS A 616 -61.48 -15.50 34.00
CA HIS A 616 -62.79 -15.85 33.39
C HIS A 616 -63.43 -17.09 34.01
N ASN A 617 -62.64 -18.11 34.33
CA ASN A 617 -63.16 -19.33 34.96
C ASN A 617 -63.74 -19.03 36.36
N ILE A 618 -63.15 -18.10 37.11
CA ILE A 618 -63.63 -17.72 38.44
C ILE A 618 -64.79 -16.72 38.36
N LEU A 619 -64.79 -15.79 37.39
CA LEU A 619 -65.96 -14.99 37.06
C LEU A 619 -67.18 -15.88 36.75
N TYR A 620 -67.00 -16.89 35.88
CA TYR A 620 -68.04 -17.87 35.58
C TYR A 620 -68.51 -18.62 36.83
N ILE A 621 -67.59 -19.14 37.65
CA ILE A 621 -67.94 -19.86 38.89
C ILE A 621 -68.72 -18.96 39.85
N TRP A 622 -68.36 -17.68 40.00
CA TRP A 622 -69.07 -16.75 40.87
C TRP A 622 -70.48 -16.42 40.32
N LEU A 623 -70.60 -16.13 39.02
CA LEU A 623 -71.87 -15.90 38.33
C LEU A 623 -72.80 -17.13 38.28
N THR A 624 -72.25 -18.33 38.52
CA THR A 624 -72.99 -19.61 38.58
C THR A 624 -73.51 -19.92 40.00
N ASN A 625 -72.89 -19.36 41.05
CA ASN A 625 -73.14 -19.72 42.44
C ASN A 625 -73.60 -18.50 43.27
N ASP A 626 -74.87 -18.11 43.10
CA ASP A 626 -75.56 -17.05 43.86
C ASP A 626 -74.80 -15.69 43.90
N PRO A 627 -74.60 -15.02 42.75
CA PRO A 627 -73.74 -13.85 42.65
C PRO A 627 -74.32 -12.57 43.25
N ASN A 628 -73.60 -11.97 44.20
CA ASN A 628 -73.76 -10.53 44.48
C ASN A 628 -73.09 -9.70 43.37
N PHE A 629 -73.89 -9.15 42.45
CA PHE A 629 -73.40 -8.35 41.33
C PHE A 629 -72.63 -7.08 41.74
N GLU A 630 -72.84 -6.55 42.95
CA GLU A 630 -72.10 -5.39 43.47
C GLU A 630 -70.64 -5.77 43.79
N GLU A 631 -70.44 -6.85 44.55
CA GLU A 631 -69.10 -7.41 44.85
C GLU A 631 -68.35 -7.84 43.58
N VAL A 632 -69.05 -8.44 42.60
CA VAL A 632 -68.45 -8.82 41.31
C VAL A 632 -67.99 -7.59 40.50
N ALA A 633 -68.72 -6.46 40.59
CA ALA A 633 -68.33 -5.22 39.94
C ALA A 633 -67.15 -4.51 40.64
N GLU A 634 -67.09 -4.54 41.98
CA GLU A 634 -65.92 -4.08 42.73
C GLU A 634 -64.69 -4.93 42.41
N TRP A 635 -64.84 -6.26 42.36
CA TRP A 635 -63.77 -7.19 42.00
C TRP A 635 -63.27 -7.00 40.55
N PHE A 636 -64.19 -6.78 39.60
CA PHE A 636 -63.83 -6.45 38.21
C PHE A 636 -63.02 -5.16 38.12
N THR A 637 -63.48 -4.09 38.76
CA THR A 637 -62.82 -2.78 38.70
C THR A 637 -61.49 -2.78 39.45
N TRP A 638 -61.40 -3.48 40.58
CA TRP A 638 -60.15 -3.73 41.29
C TRP A 638 -59.13 -4.47 40.40
N TRP A 639 -59.50 -5.59 39.79
CA TRP A 639 -58.61 -6.32 38.88
C TRP A 639 -58.15 -5.49 37.69
N ARG A 640 -59.04 -4.70 37.08
CA ARG A 640 -58.68 -3.79 35.99
C ARG A 640 -57.65 -2.75 36.43
N SER A 641 -57.66 -2.32 37.69
CA SER A 641 -56.66 -1.40 38.26
C SER A 641 -55.30 -2.04 38.58
N GLN A 642 -55.24 -3.37 38.79
CA GLN A 642 -53.97 -4.08 38.99
C GLN A 642 -53.14 -4.23 37.71
N ILE A 643 -53.76 -4.08 36.53
CA ILE A 643 -53.07 -4.09 35.24
C ILE A 643 -52.67 -2.64 34.85
N PRO A 644 -51.39 -2.36 34.54
CA PRO A 644 -50.95 -1.05 34.05
C PRO A 644 -51.73 -0.57 32.81
N ALA A 645 -51.97 0.75 32.73
CA ALA A 645 -52.73 1.37 31.64
C ALA A 645 -52.20 0.99 30.24
N ASP A 646 -50.87 1.05 30.04
CA ASP A 646 -50.17 0.66 28.80
C ASP A 646 -50.48 -0.76 28.31
N LEU A 647 -50.96 -1.64 29.20
CA LEU A 647 -51.37 -3.02 28.89
C LEU A 647 -52.89 -3.16 28.74
N ASN A 648 -53.67 -2.40 29.50
CA ASN A 648 -55.13 -2.34 29.37
C ASN A 648 -55.60 -1.68 28.06
N GLU A 649 -54.85 -0.73 27.51
CA GLU A 649 -55.13 -0.09 26.20
C GLU A 649 -54.87 -1.01 25.00
N ILE A 650 -54.27 -2.19 25.20
CA ILE A 650 -54.04 -3.16 24.13
C ILE A 650 -55.38 -3.80 23.76
N VAL A 651 -55.76 -3.70 22.48
CA VAL A 651 -57.01 -4.27 21.93
C VAL A 651 -57.25 -5.73 22.37
N MET A 652 -56.22 -6.58 22.33
CA MET A 652 -56.30 -7.99 22.78
C MET A 652 -56.64 -8.17 24.27
N VAL A 653 -56.36 -7.18 25.11
CA VAL A 653 -56.62 -7.18 26.56
C VAL A 653 -58.00 -6.58 26.85
N ASP A 654 -58.38 -5.48 26.17
CA ASP A 654 -59.74 -4.93 26.27
C ASP A 654 -60.79 -5.88 25.65
N GLU A 655 -60.44 -6.65 24.61
CA GLU A 655 -61.29 -7.75 24.10
C GLU A 655 -61.58 -8.80 25.20
N GLU A 656 -60.61 -9.16 26.04
CA GLU A 656 -60.85 -10.06 27.18
C GLU A 656 -61.71 -9.38 28.27
N TRP A 657 -61.43 -8.12 28.62
CA TRP A 657 -62.27 -7.37 29.56
C TRP A 657 -63.73 -7.26 29.08
N THR A 658 -63.97 -7.01 27.78
CA THR A 658 -65.34 -6.95 27.24
C THR A 658 -66.01 -8.31 27.13
N LYS A 659 -65.27 -9.43 27.02
CA LYS A 659 -65.84 -10.79 27.18
C LYS A 659 -66.32 -11.00 28.62
N GLY A 660 -65.56 -10.55 29.62
CA GLY A 660 -65.95 -10.57 31.02
C GLY A 660 -67.24 -9.79 31.29
N LEU A 661 -67.30 -8.54 30.82
CA LEU A 661 -68.51 -7.70 30.92
C LEU A 661 -69.73 -8.35 30.25
N LYS A 662 -69.59 -8.88 29.03
CA LYS A 662 -70.67 -9.61 28.34
C LYS A 662 -71.15 -10.85 29.11
N MET A 663 -70.27 -11.52 29.85
CA MET A 663 -70.64 -12.64 30.71
C MET A 663 -71.46 -12.17 31.93
N MET A 664 -71.09 -11.04 32.54
CA MET A 664 -71.85 -10.41 33.63
C MET A 664 -73.22 -9.92 33.16
N ASP A 665 -73.29 -9.21 32.02
CA ASP A 665 -74.53 -8.72 31.41
C ASP A 665 -75.50 -9.87 31.10
N LEU A 666 -74.98 -10.99 30.59
CA LEU A 666 -75.78 -12.15 30.22
C LEU A 666 -76.22 -12.95 31.44
N ALA A 667 -75.38 -13.08 32.49
CA ALA A 667 -75.79 -13.65 33.78
C ALA A 667 -76.92 -12.84 34.42
N SER A 668 -76.81 -11.50 34.43
CA SER A 668 -77.83 -10.60 34.96
C SER A 668 -79.17 -10.72 34.22
N GLN A 669 -79.15 -10.93 32.90
CA GLN A 669 -80.36 -11.17 32.09
C GLN A 669 -81.02 -12.53 32.32
N LEU A 670 -80.25 -13.56 32.71
CA LEU A 670 -80.77 -14.90 32.97
C LEU A 670 -81.35 -15.07 34.38
N GLY A 671 -80.80 -14.36 35.38
CA GLY A 671 -81.12 -14.56 36.79
C GLY A 671 -80.77 -15.97 37.24
N ASP A 672 -81.65 -16.63 38.02
CA ASP A 672 -81.47 -18.00 38.53
C ASP A 672 -81.10 -19.05 37.45
N ARG A 673 -81.49 -18.81 36.18
CA ARG A 673 -81.15 -19.68 35.04
C ARG A 673 -79.69 -19.57 34.60
N ALA A 674 -78.94 -18.57 35.06
CA ALA A 674 -77.52 -18.41 34.79
C ALA A 674 -76.74 -19.69 35.14
N ALA A 675 -77.09 -20.35 36.25
CA ALA A 675 -76.47 -21.59 36.70
C ALA A 675 -76.58 -22.78 35.72
N THR A 676 -77.50 -22.72 34.74
CA THR A 676 -77.74 -23.77 33.73
C THR A 676 -77.60 -23.31 32.28
N GLU A 677 -77.77 -22.01 32.01
CA GLU A 677 -77.82 -21.43 30.65
C GLU A 677 -76.59 -20.56 30.31
N LEU A 678 -75.69 -20.26 31.27
CA LEU A 678 -74.42 -19.59 30.97
C LEU A 678 -73.48 -20.50 30.14
N PRO A 679 -72.86 -19.99 29.06
CA PRO A 679 -71.80 -20.71 28.36
C PRO A 679 -70.52 -20.72 29.22
N ALA A 680 -70.02 -21.91 29.56
CA ALA A 680 -68.74 -22.05 30.24
C ALA A 680 -67.59 -21.46 29.39
N PRO A 681 -66.64 -20.73 30.00
CA PRO A 681 -65.53 -20.12 29.27
C PRO A 681 -64.71 -21.19 28.54
N GLU A 682 -64.25 -20.87 27.33
CA GLU A 682 -63.51 -21.81 26.48
C GLU A 682 -62.25 -22.31 27.19
N LYS A 683 -62.27 -23.59 27.58
CA LYS A 683 -61.12 -24.27 28.17
C LYS A 683 -60.07 -24.52 27.10
N VAL A 684 -59.25 -23.50 26.82
CA VAL A 684 -58.04 -23.59 25.99
C VAL A 684 -57.24 -24.82 26.47
N PRO A 685 -57.03 -25.84 25.62
CA PRO A 685 -56.55 -27.14 26.08
C PRO A 685 -55.15 -27.04 26.68
N THR A 686 -55.00 -27.59 27.88
CA THR A 686 -53.81 -27.38 28.71
C THR A 686 -52.52 -27.84 28.01
N ALA A 687 -51.63 -26.87 27.78
CA ALA A 687 -50.24 -27.08 27.39
C ALA A 687 -49.96 -27.74 26.02
N ALA A 688 -50.22 -26.99 24.95
CA ALA A 688 -49.05 -26.64 24.12
C ALA A 688 -48.17 -25.68 24.94
N PRO A 689 -46.87 -25.94 25.15
CA PRO A 689 -46.00 -24.96 25.78
C PRO A 689 -45.88 -23.72 24.87
N ILE A 690 -45.81 -22.52 25.46
CA ILE A 690 -45.53 -21.28 24.73
C ILE A 690 -44.07 -21.33 24.26
N THR A 691 -43.84 -21.99 23.13
CA THR A 691 -42.56 -21.98 22.43
C THR A 691 -42.43 -20.67 21.66
N ALA A 692 -41.21 -20.16 21.50
CA ALA A 692 -40.94 -18.94 20.73
C ALA A 692 -41.26 -19.02 19.21
N ALA A 693 -41.85 -20.12 18.75
CA ALA A 693 -42.48 -20.23 17.44
C ALA A 693 -43.90 -19.66 17.43
N GLY A 694 -44.67 -19.83 18.52
CA GLY A 694 -46.09 -19.46 18.60
C GLY A 694 -46.38 -17.98 18.93
N LEU A 695 -45.35 -17.19 19.27
CA LEU A 695 -45.47 -15.76 19.60
C LEU A 695 -44.81 -14.83 18.56
N GLN A 696 -44.53 -15.31 17.36
CA GLN A 696 -44.21 -14.42 16.25
C GLN A 696 -45.53 -13.81 15.71
N PRO A 697 -45.59 -12.49 15.44
CA PRO A 697 -46.74 -11.91 14.74
C PRO A 697 -46.87 -12.58 13.36
N GLU A 698 -48.10 -12.73 12.87
CA GLU A 698 -48.42 -13.54 11.70
C GLU A 698 -47.46 -13.29 10.53
N LYS A 699 -46.69 -14.32 10.20
CA LYS A 699 -46.20 -14.53 8.84
C LYS A 699 -47.20 -15.45 8.16
N THR A 700 -47.67 -15.01 6.99
CA THR A 700 -48.55 -15.76 6.11
C THR A 700 -48.04 -17.18 5.86
N VAL A 701 -48.99 -18.12 5.73
CA VAL A 701 -48.80 -19.57 5.79
C VAL A 701 -47.61 -20.08 4.94
N PRO A 702 -46.71 -20.91 5.49
CA PRO A 702 -45.55 -21.41 4.74
C PRO A 702 -45.85 -22.66 3.90
N THR A 703 -45.56 -22.59 2.61
CA THR A 703 -45.40 -23.78 1.74
C THR A 703 -43.99 -24.39 1.87
N LYS A 704 -43.85 -25.67 1.51
CA LYS A 704 -42.65 -26.49 1.75
C LYS A 704 -41.47 -26.16 0.79
N PRO A 705 -40.22 -26.56 1.11
CA PRO A 705 -39.08 -25.66 1.05
C PRO A 705 -38.35 -25.59 -0.30
N ALA A 706 -37.75 -24.43 -0.56
CA ALA A 706 -36.74 -24.21 -1.60
C ALA A 706 -35.37 -23.82 -0.98
N LYS A 707 -34.31 -24.09 -1.75
CA LYS A 707 -32.90 -23.77 -1.39
C LYS A 707 -32.66 -22.25 -1.32
N PRO A 708 -31.63 -21.77 -0.58
CA PRO A 708 -31.41 -20.34 -0.36
C PRO A 708 -31.28 -19.57 -1.69
N LYS A 709 -32.07 -18.50 -1.85
CA LYS A 709 -31.96 -17.61 -3.01
C LYS A 709 -30.74 -16.69 -2.87
N ALA A 710 -30.04 -16.53 -3.98
CA ALA A 710 -29.03 -15.51 -4.21
C ALA A 710 -29.61 -14.08 -4.05
N PRO A 711 -28.79 -13.02 -3.96
CA PRO A 711 -29.27 -11.64 -4.07
C PRO A 711 -30.17 -11.44 -5.30
N ILE A 712 -31.13 -10.53 -5.18
CA ILE A 712 -32.10 -10.21 -6.22
C ILE A 712 -31.35 -9.71 -7.45
N LYS A 713 -31.35 -10.50 -8.52
CA LYS A 713 -31.09 -9.98 -9.86
C LYS A 713 -32.28 -9.12 -10.26
N GLU A 714 -32.00 -7.91 -10.73
CA GLU A 714 -32.89 -7.22 -11.65
C GLU A 714 -33.05 -8.09 -12.90
N VAL A 715 -34.28 -8.42 -13.28
CA VAL A 715 -34.54 -9.24 -14.48
C VAL A 715 -34.35 -8.34 -15.69
N ALA A 716 -33.21 -8.50 -16.38
CA ALA A 716 -32.96 -7.77 -17.60
C ALA A 716 -33.94 -8.22 -18.70
N PHE A 717 -34.40 -7.31 -19.56
CA PHE A 717 -35.31 -7.64 -20.68
C PHE A 717 -34.79 -8.80 -21.55
N LYS A 718 -33.46 -8.90 -21.73
CA LYS A 718 -32.81 -10.03 -22.39
C LYS A 718 -33.17 -11.39 -21.79
N ASP A 719 -33.29 -11.49 -20.46
CA ASP A 719 -33.61 -12.75 -19.79
C ASP A 719 -35.08 -13.15 -20.06
N ILE A 720 -35.99 -12.16 -20.21
CA ILE A 720 -37.39 -12.38 -20.64
C ILE A 720 -37.45 -12.85 -22.10
N VAL A 721 -36.63 -12.26 -22.98
CA VAL A 721 -36.52 -12.70 -24.39
C VAL A 721 -35.93 -14.12 -24.49
N GLU A 722 -34.98 -14.48 -23.62
CA GLU A 722 -34.44 -15.84 -23.53
C GLU A 722 -35.48 -16.86 -23.05
N GLU A 723 -36.33 -16.51 -22.06
CA GLU A 723 -37.43 -17.34 -21.58
C GLU A 723 -38.51 -17.53 -22.66
N TRP A 724 -38.97 -16.44 -23.30
CA TRP A 724 -39.95 -16.51 -24.40
C TRP A 724 -39.43 -17.30 -25.61
N CYS A 725 -38.14 -17.15 -25.97
CA CYS A 725 -37.54 -17.96 -27.03
C CYS A 725 -37.59 -19.46 -26.67
N ALA A 726 -37.28 -19.82 -25.43
CA ALA A 726 -37.32 -21.22 -24.99
C ALA A 726 -38.74 -21.82 -25.05
N ASP A 727 -39.76 -21.07 -24.65
CA ASP A 727 -41.18 -21.49 -24.75
C ASP A 727 -41.61 -21.71 -26.20
N GLN A 728 -41.13 -20.88 -27.15
CA GLN A 728 -41.39 -21.04 -28.59
C GLN A 728 -40.43 -22.05 -29.29
N GLY A 729 -39.59 -22.78 -28.53
CA GLY A 729 -38.63 -23.74 -29.09
C GLY A 729 -37.47 -23.10 -29.89
N LEU A 730 -37.28 -21.80 -29.77
CA LEU A 730 -36.24 -21.02 -30.43
C LEU A 730 -34.97 -20.94 -29.57
N ILE A 731 -33.82 -20.91 -30.22
CA ILE A 731 -32.51 -20.74 -29.59
C ILE A 731 -31.96 -19.36 -29.96
N ILE A 732 -31.65 -18.55 -28.95
CA ILE A 732 -30.94 -17.29 -29.12
C ILE A 732 -29.43 -17.49 -28.90
N LEU A 733 -28.64 -17.11 -29.90
CA LEU A 733 -27.19 -17.34 -29.97
C LEU A 733 -26.46 -15.99 -30.04
N PRO A 734 -25.60 -15.63 -29.06
CA PRO A 734 -24.85 -14.38 -29.11
C PRO A 734 -23.81 -14.42 -30.23
N LEU A 735 -23.93 -13.51 -31.19
CA LEU A 735 -22.90 -13.25 -32.18
C LEU A 735 -21.84 -12.35 -31.53
N ARG A 736 -20.55 -12.64 -31.76
CA ARG A 736 -19.43 -11.83 -31.22
C ARG A 736 -19.17 -10.59 -32.09
N GLU A 737 -20.24 -9.95 -32.51
CA GLU A 737 -20.30 -8.82 -33.44
C GLU A 737 -21.23 -7.77 -32.82
N ALA A 738 -20.82 -6.50 -32.87
CA ALA A 738 -21.62 -5.39 -32.41
C ALA A 738 -22.30 -4.70 -33.60
N HIS A 739 -23.53 -4.20 -33.40
CA HIS A 739 -24.24 -3.44 -34.41
C HIS A 739 -23.48 -2.14 -34.74
N PRO A 740 -23.24 -1.82 -36.03
CA PRO A 740 -22.22 -0.84 -36.42
C PRO A 740 -22.57 0.62 -36.12
N GLN A 741 -23.80 0.95 -35.71
CA GLN A 741 -24.21 2.33 -35.43
C GLN A 741 -24.50 2.61 -33.94
N ASN A 742 -25.00 1.62 -33.18
CA ASN A 742 -25.32 1.78 -31.76
C ASN A 742 -24.41 0.97 -30.80
N GLY A 743 -23.50 0.14 -31.33
CA GLY A 743 -22.53 -0.64 -30.54
C GLY A 743 -23.11 -1.82 -29.74
N GLN A 744 -24.40 -2.13 -29.92
CA GLN A 744 -25.06 -3.18 -29.13
C GLN A 744 -24.72 -4.60 -29.62
N PRO A 745 -24.70 -5.61 -28.73
CA PRO A 745 -24.41 -6.99 -29.12
C PRO A 745 -25.50 -7.54 -30.04
N LEU A 746 -25.07 -8.18 -31.13
CA LEU A 746 -25.96 -8.91 -32.02
C LEU A 746 -26.24 -10.32 -31.49
N PHE A 747 -27.47 -10.77 -31.65
CA PHE A 747 -27.92 -12.14 -31.36
C PHE A 747 -28.50 -12.76 -32.64
N ARG A 748 -28.51 -14.08 -32.73
CA ARG A 748 -29.25 -14.84 -33.74
C ARG A 748 -30.35 -15.66 -33.07
N ILE A 749 -31.60 -15.42 -33.44
CA ILE A 749 -32.75 -16.22 -32.99
C ILE A 749 -33.05 -17.25 -34.09
N THR A 750 -33.05 -18.54 -33.74
CA THR A 750 -33.17 -19.63 -34.72
C THR A 750 -33.88 -20.85 -34.15
N ALA A 751 -34.74 -21.48 -34.94
CA ALA A 751 -35.32 -22.79 -34.60
C ALA A 751 -34.33 -23.96 -34.84
N SER A 752 -33.17 -23.72 -35.50
CA SER A 752 -32.24 -24.80 -35.83
C SER A 752 -31.20 -25.03 -34.72
N ALA A 753 -31.23 -26.22 -34.12
CA ALA A 753 -30.18 -26.73 -33.24
C ALA A 753 -28.76 -26.79 -33.88
N SER A 754 -28.64 -26.56 -35.19
CA SER A 754 -27.36 -26.43 -35.91
C SER A 754 -26.72 -25.03 -35.82
N GLY A 755 -27.43 -24.01 -35.31
CA GLY A 755 -27.00 -22.61 -35.26
C GLY A 755 -26.94 -21.89 -36.62
N LYS A 756 -27.42 -22.55 -37.69
CA LYS A 756 -27.47 -22.04 -39.07
C LYS A 756 -28.94 -21.80 -39.46
N GLY A 757 -29.19 -20.69 -40.17
CA GLY A 757 -30.57 -20.18 -40.37
C GLY A 757 -31.08 -19.39 -39.15
N GLY A 758 -32.26 -18.79 -39.26
CA GLY A 758 -32.79 -17.82 -38.30
C GLY A 758 -32.35 -16.38 -38.56
N VAL A 759 -32.89 -15.43 -37.79
CA VAL A 759 -32.72 -13.98 -37.98
C VAL A 759 -31.67 -13.41 -37.03
N ILE A 760 -31.05 -12.29 -37.43
CA ILE A 760 -30.16 -11.51 -36.57
C ILE A 760 -30.97 -10.38 -35.93
N ALA A 761 -30.78 -10.17 -34.63
CA ALA A 761 -31.48 -9.15 -33.85
C ALA A 761 -30.56 -8.48 -32.80
N PHE A 762 -30.94 -7.30 -32.31
CA PHE A 762 -30.38 -6.66 -31.11
C PHE A 762 -31.48 -6.24 -30.14
N LEU A 763 -31.10 -5.92 -28.91
CA LEU A 763 -32.00 -5.57 -27.82
C LEU A 763 -31.72 -4.15 -27.33
N GLN A 764 -32.66 -3.23 -27.52
CA GLN A 764 -32.52 -1.82 -27.14
C GLN A 764 -33.69 -1.39 -26.25
N GLY A 765 -33.43 -1.28 -24.94
CA GLY A 765 -34.51 -1.19 -23.95
C GLY A 765 -35.37 -2.45 -24.01
N ASP A 766 -36.68 -2.28 -23.90
CA ASP A 766 -37.66 -3.38 -23.89
C ASP A 766 -38.18 -3.74 -25.30
N VAL A 767 -37.33 -3.60 -26.33
CA VAL A 767 -37.68 -3.84 -27.74
C VAL A 767 -36.63 -4.69 -28.45
N VAL A 768 -37.10 -5.70 -29.19
CA VAL A 768 -36.28 -6.53 -30.09
C VAL A 768 -36.24 -5.88 -31.47
N TRP A 769 -35.04 -5.65 -32.01
CA TRP A 769 -34.83 -5.06 -33.33
C TRP A 769 -34.23 -6.08 -34.28
N VAL A 770 -34.89 -6.34 -35.42
CA VAL A 770 -34.65 -7.51 -36.28
C VAL A 770 -34.15 -7.07 -37.66
N GLN A 771 -33.07 -7.69 -38.15
CA GLN A 771 -32.48 -7.37 -39.46
C GLN A 771 -33.37 -7.84 -40.62
N ASN A 772 -33.63 -6.96 -41.60
CA ASN A 772 -34.43 -7.34 -42.76
C ASN A 772 -33.65 -8.27 -43.72
N ARG A 773 -34.27 -9.39 -44.11
CA ARG A 773 -33.66 -10.44 -44.98
C ARG A 773 -33.26 -9.94 -46.38
N ARG A 774 -33.83 -8.82 -46.86
CA ARG A 774 -33.54 -8.20 -48.17
C ARG A 774 -32.63 -6.97 -48.07
N ALA A 775 -32.65 -6.24 -46.96
CA ALA A 775 -31.88 -5.00 -46.75
C ALA A 775 -31.11 -5.06 -45.42
N ARG A 776 -29.82 -5.42 -45.47
CA ARG A 776 -29.02 -5.74 -44.27
C ARG A 776 -28.75 -4.56 -43.34
N ASP A 777 -28.82 -3.34 -43.85
CA ASP A 777 -28.65 -2.12 -43.04
C ASP A 777 -29.98 -1.61 -42.44
N THR A 778 -31.09 -2.29 -42.73
CA THR A 778 -32.44 -1.93 -42.24
C THR A 778 -32.86 -2.89 -41.12
N TRP A 779 -33.31 -2.30 -40.00
CA TRP A 779 -33.71 -3.01 -38.79
C TRP A 779 -35.13 -2.60 -38.41
N GLU A 780 -35.97 -3.59 -38.14
CA GLU A 780 -37.40 -3.43 -37.84
C GLU A 780 -37.65 -3.75 -36.36
N PRO A 781 -38.35 -2.91 -35.59
CA PRO A 781 -38.76 -3.26 -34.23
C PRO A 781 -39.86 -4.33 -34.30
N MET A 782 -39.77 -5.34 -33.44
CA MET A 782 -40.67 -6.49 -33.45
C MET A 782 -41.08 -6.90 -32.03
N GLY A 783 -42.36 -7.21 -31.86
CA GLY A 783 -42.90 -7.78 -30.61
C GLY A 783 -42.51 -9.25 -30.43
N LEU A 784 -42.73 -9.77 -29.23
CA LEU A 784 -42.60 -11.19 -28.90
C LEU A 784 -43.87 -11.94 -29.35
N GLU A 785 -44.06 -11.97 -30.67
CA GLU A 785 -45.25 -12.46 -31.38
C GLU A 785 -44.88 -13.48 -32.46
N ASP A 786 -45.85 -14.24 -32.96
CA ASP A 786 -45.69 -15.33 -33.94
C ASP A 786 -44.86 -14.94 -35.18
N GLN A 787 -44.93 -13.68 -35.62
CA GLN A 787 -44.15 -13.15 -36.75
C GLN A 787 -42.62 -13.27 -36.54
N LEU A 788 -42.15 -13.19 -35.29
CA LEU A 788 -40.74 -13.41 -34.94
C LEU A 788 -40.38 -14.90 -35.05
N VAL A 789 -41.30 -15.79 -34.69
CA VAL A 789 -41.14 -17.25 -34.82
C VAL A 789 -41.07 -17.65 -36.30
N GLU A 790 -41.99 -17.17 -37.14
CA GLU A 790 -41.99 -17.47 -38.59
C GLU A 790 -40.68 -17.05 -39.26
N ARG A 791 -40.18 -15.84 -38.96
CA ARG A 791 -38.88 -15.37 -39.48
C ARG A 791 -37.70 -16.19 -38.92
N ALA A 792 -37.76 -16.65 -37.66
CA ALA A 792 -36.71 -17.45 -37.02
C ALA A 792 -36.68 -18.92 -37.50
N GLU A 793 -37.82 -19.47 -37.94
CA GLU A 793 -37.90 -20.72 -38.71
C GLU A 793 -37.46 -20.54 -40.18
N GLY A 794 -37.57 -19.32 -40.71
CA GLY A 794 -37.06 -18.94 -42.03
C GLY A 794 -38.09 -18.94 -43.16
N LYS A 795 -39.38 -18.92 -42.81
CA LYS A 795 -40.52 -18.82 -43.75
C LYS A 795 -40.46 -17.53 -44.59
#